data_AF-A0A7I7KZZ0-F1
#
_entry.id   AF-A0A7I7KZZ0-F1
#
_cell.length_a   1.000
_cell.length_b   1.000
_cell.length_c   1.000
_cell.angle_alpha   90.00
_cell.angle_beta   90.00
_cell.angle_gamma   90.00
#
_symmetry.space_group_name_H-M   'P 1'
#
loop_
_entity.id
_entity.type
_entity.pdbx_description
1 polymer ?
#
loop_
_entity_poly.entity_id
_entity_poly.type
_entity_poly.pdbx_seq_one_letter_code
_entity_poly.pdbx_strand_id
1 'polypeptide(L)'
;MLSKETDLNSVLVPLAAGRDRFALGILPLMQAETRTLTQLFQLDVRYVIPLYQRPYVWTEERQWAPLWDDIATVANHVVFEGATAKSPVHFMGAIVIQQEENPPGSPQRFLVIDGQQRLTTLQLLLAAAARTAEVSGCPDEGKLLRRLTANDPLLAKGEERFKVWPTNANRAAFVTVMESHGTSDEVPDDPNNEIQEAYAFFCRQIEAWVTDDGGDEAELSPNKQFAALRVSLSDLLKLVSIRLEDGDSPQVIFETLNGRGTPLIALDLLKNAVFLEAAREQVDTDHLYHAHWAPELDRDYWREDRRAGRLFTKNGDMFLQYWLVAELAEPVPSTELFDIFRKRILQPATCPPMAKLIPTLARDAAALRQFQSAEAGSPDRRFVEMLELLDTTTLMPIALLLLRTDQISAERRAQAFAILESFLVRRMLCGWTTKNYNRLAAALVGEIKKDITHADAVLQSRLAAETAPANRWPRDDDLYAALRNKDMYGQRRQDRLVMVLWRIEEHLRIADNKVEQGLAAPSKLTLEHIIPQAWESHWPLDGNQNDPTAWRSTHLHRLGNLTLTTGPLNSSLSNLPWHAPDEPKDKRRSLVQYSLLKLNTTVVHDYPEHFDEHSVNERGTWLTSRITQIWPGPQLSPESDLESEMLTRGVEGAAASESAVPPQPEPLYAANREQRQPALTPPGPHVVDDPDSTAHGGDAQTIGHADREDLAESPEDRSAHALPFTTLGRADDDDQRGSRLTALLREATGIGAVRPVARPEIGGWVMLDATIGTKSTQRLCLQQHGDNLILRTWLAELKPQAEALYRTGRAERLVQFLSERRAVWFARPNLHLAFRSAAAALRLYPHCRLEASEYIQRWCGDDFARIGAHPREELRSSLWPWLRNRQYAGPEDDEQLDAFINRLGRRDVHLRPSLELTRIWPWEYAVDLDERGAMTREVRTAVAELLSALSEPLPPACVVTSENN
;
A
#
# COMPACT_ATOMS: atom_id res chain seq x y z
N MET A 1 45.71 -56.92 25.97
CA MET A 1 44.67 -57.14 24.94
C MET A 1 43.90 -55.83 24.81
N LEU A 2 44.12 -55.11 23.71
CA LEU A 2 43.21 -54.99 22.55
C LEU A 2 42.14 -53.89 22.83
N SER A 3 42.28 -52.64 22.34
CA SER A 3 42.13 -52.16 20.94
C SER A 3 40.70 -52.33 20.42
N LYS A 4 39.99 -51.39 19.79
CA LYS A 4 40.29 -50.16 19.02
C LYS A 4 39.18 -49.10 19.29
N GLU A 5 39.37 -47.79 19.13
CA GLU A 5 39.31 -47.04 17.85
C GLU A 5 38.11 -47.37 16.95
N THR A 6 37.07 -46.51 16.98
CA THR A 6 36.08 -46.32 15.91
C THR A 6 35.50 -44.89 16.04
N ASP A 7 36.03 -43.90 15.34
CA ASP A 7 35.78 -43.47 13.95
C ASP A 7 34.60 -42.47 13.82
N LEU A 8 34.96 -41.21 13.59
CA LEU A 8 34.08 -40.05 13.38
C LEU A 8 33.69 -39.96 11.90
N ASN A 9 32.85 -40.88 11.41
CA ASN A 9 32.34 -40.87 10.03
C ASN A 9 31.05 -41.71 9.88
N SER A 10 29.89 -41.18 10.26
CA SER A 10 28.61 -41.92 10.11
C SER A 10 27.31 -41.07 10.08
N VAL A 11 27.32 -39.87 9.47
CA VAL A 11 26.07 -39.18 9.05
C VAL A 11 26.15 -38.68 7.61
N LEU A 12 26.51 -39.56 6.69
CA LEU A 12 26.27 -39.42 5.25
C LEU A 12 25.89 -40.79 4.67
N VAL A 13 24.62 -40.95 4.30
CA VAL A 13 24.10 -42.13 3.57
C VAL A 13 23.22 -41.61 2.42
N PRO A 14 23.31 -42.18 1.20
CA PRO A 14 22.96 -41.45 -0.01
C PRO A 14 21.54 -41.73 -0.53
N LEU A 15 20.90 -40.71 -1.12
CA LEU A 15 19.69 -40.86 -1.93
C LEU A 15 20.03 -40.88 -3.42
N ALA A 16 20.44 -42.05 -3.90
CA ALA A 16 20.73 -42.31 -5.32
C ALA A 16 20.31 -43.71 -5.77
N ALA A 17 19.03 -44.07 -5.60
CA ALA A 17 18.37 -45.17 -6.33
C ALA A 17 16.84 -45.09 -6.15
N GLY A 18 16.11 -44.63 -7.17
CA GLY A 18 14.66 -44.51 -7.11
C GLY A 18 14.08 -43.87 -8.37
N ARG A 19 14.03 -44.62 -9.48
CA ARG A 19 13.31 -44.18 -10.68
C ARG A 19 11.83 -44.47 -10.50
N ASP A 20 11.04 -43.45 -10.19
CA ASP A 20 9.64 -43.41 -10.60
C ASP A 20 9.24 -41.98 -10.98
N ARG A 21 8.54 -41.84 -12.11
CA ARG A 21 8.18 -40.54 -12.72
C ARG A 21 6.72 -40.22 -12.42
N PHE A 22 6.47 -39.27 -11.52
CA PHE A 22 5.22 -38.51 -11.53
C PHE A 22 5.48 -37.02 -11.28
N ALA A 23 4.74 -36.18 -12.00
CA ALA A 23 5.09 -34.77 -12.19
C ALA A 23 4.66 -33.90 -11.01
N LEU A 24 5.66 -33.39 -10.28
CA LEU A 24 5.56 -32.19 -9.45
C LEU A 24 6.44 -31.09 -10.08
N GLY A 25 6.01 -29.84 -9.96
CA GLY A 25 6.61 -28.71 -10.67
C GLY A 25 8.11 -28.56 -10.42
N ILE A 26 8.85 -28.29 -11.50
CA ILE A 26 10.31 -28.20 -11.53
C ILE A 26 10.79 -27.13 -10.54
N LEU A 27 11.41 -27.57 -9.44
CA LEU A 27 12.40 -26.76 -8.75
C LEU A 27 13.68 -26.75 -9.61
N PRO A 28 14.27 -25.59 -9.91
CA PRO A 28 15.45 -25.53 -10.78
C PRO A 28 16.67 -26.18 -10.12
N LEU A 29 17.60 -26.72 -10.92
CA LEU A 29 18.77 -27.47 -10.46
C LEU A 29 19.91 -26.52 -10.07
N MET A 30 19.65 -25.63 -9.12
CA MET A 30 20.63 -24.66 -8.65
C MET A 30 21.76 -25.32 -7.87
N GLN A 31 23.01 -25.01 -8.24
CA GLN A 31 24.19 -25.38 -7.46
C GLN A 31 24.53 -24.23 -6.50
N ALA A 32 24.24 -24.41 -5.21
CA ALA A 32 24.54 -23.46 -4.16
C ALA A 32 25.74 -23.93 -3.31
N GLU A 33 26.85 -23.21 -3.36
CA GLU A 33 28.09 -23.55 -2.65
C GLU A 33 28.58 -22.38 -1.79
N THR A 34 29.05 -22.66 -0.57
CA THR A 34 29.78 -21.66 0.23
C THR A 34 31.22 -21.55 -0.27
N ARG A 35 31.63 -20.36 -0.71
CA ARG A 35 32.97 -20.09 -1.25
C ARG A 35 33.66 -18.93 -0.51
N THR A 36 34.98 -19.01 -0.35
CA THR A 36 35.82 -17.88 0.09
C THR A 36 36.11 -16.91 -1.06
N LEU A 37 36.67 -15.73 -0.78
CA LEU A 37 37.12 -14.83 -1.86
C LEU A 37 38.22 -15.45 -2.72
N THR A 38 39.15 -16.21 -2.12
CA THR A 38 40.13 -17.02 -2.84
C THR A 38 39.44 -17.95 -3.85
N GLN A 39 38.42 -18.70 -3.42
CA GLN A 39 37.69 -19.65 -4.27
C GLN A 39 36.82 -19.01 -5.37
N LEU A 40 36.55 -17.70 -5.28
CA LEU A 40 35.85 -16.93 -6.31
C LEU A 40 36.79 -16.23 -7.28
N PHE A 41 37.89 -15.63 -6.79
CA PHE A 41 38.71 -14.72 -7.59
C PHE A 41 40.13 -15.21 -7.91
N GLN A 42 40.61 -16.33 -7.34
CA GLN A 42 41.97 -16.84 -7.60
C GLN A 42 42.19 -17.26 -9.07
N LEU A 43 41.16 -17.81 -9.73
CA LEU A 43 41.22 -18.20 -11.14
C LEU A 43 40.90 -17.01 -12.06
N ASP A 44 41.28 -17.10 -13.34
CA ASP A 44 40.92 -16.10 -14.34
C ASP A 44 39.42 -16.17 -14.67
N VAL A 45 38.67 -15.21 -14.12
CA VAL A 45 37.20 -15.14 -14.18
C VAL A 45 36.75 -13.69 -14.35
N ARG A 46 35.51 -13.51 -14.83
CA ARG A 46 34.91 -12.20 -15.05
C ARG A 46 33.42 -12.22 -14.68
N TYR A 47 33.08 -11.59 -13.57
CA TYR A 47 31.71 -11.36 -13.13
C TYR A 47 31.20 -10.04 -13.73
N VAL A 48 30.32 -10.12 -14.74
CA VAL A 48 29.78 -8.94 -15.43
C VAL A 48 28.42 -8.59 -14.85
N ILE A 49 28.28 -7.37 -14.33
CA ILE A 49 27.01 -6.83 -13.86
C ILE A 49 26.28 -6.21 -15.09
N PRO A 50 25.09 -6.70 -15.46
CA PRO A 50 24.34 -6.18 -16.61
C PRO A 50 23.98 -4.70 -16.45
N LEU A 51 23.90 -3.96 -17.56
CA LEU A 51 23.68 -2.50 -17.54
C LEU A 51 22.35 -2.04 -16.95
N TYR A 52 21.32 -2.88 -17.06
CA TYR A 52 19.97 -2.59 -16.59
C TYR A 52 19.83 -2.73 -15.07
N GLN A 53 20.81 -3.34 -14.40
CA GLN A 53 20.91 -3.35 -12.93
C GLN A 53 21.13 -1.94 -12.39
N ARG A 54 20.79 -1.71 -11.12
CA ARG A 54 20.98 -0.40 -10.48
C ARG A 54 22.46 -0.01 -10.40
N PRO A 55 22.81 1.29 -10.41
CA PRO A 55 24.15 1.75 -10.03
C PRO A 55 24.57 1.25 -8.64
N TYR A 56 25.86 1.36 -8.31
CA TYR A 56 26.32 1.33 -6.92
C TYR A 56 25.56 2.37 -6.10
N VAL A 57 25.12 1.98 -4.89
CA VAL A 57 24.27 2.80 -3.98
C VAL A 57 24.43 2.37 -2.50
N TRP A 58 25.57 1.76 -2.16
CA TRP A 58 25.90 1.50 -0.75
C TRP A 58 26.54 2.76 -0.16
N THR A 59 26.32 3.02 1.13
CA THR A 59 26.80 4.22 1.84
C THR A 59 27.66 3.85 3.04
N GLU A 60 28.42 4.83 3.55
CA GLU A 60 29.33 4.66 4.68
C GLU A 60 28.62 4.11 5.92
N GLU A 61 27.54 4.75 6.36
CA GLU A 61 26.87 4.46 7.63
C GLU A 61 26.13 3.13 7.62
N ARG A 62 25.55 2.75 6.47
CA ARG A 62 24.65 1.59 6.37
C ARG A 62 25.34 0.32 5.91
N GLN A 63 26.47 0.40 5.23
CA GLN A 63 27.13 -0.78 4.68
C GLN A 63 28.65 -0.78 4.81
N TRP A 64 29.37 0.32 4.55
CA TRP A 64 30.83 0.25 4.53
C TRP A 64 31.43 0.16 5.94
N ALA A 65 30.96 0.98 6.88
CA ALA A 65 31.45 0.97 8.25
C ALA A 65 31.09 -0.33 9.00
N PRO A 66 29.85 -0.84 8.99
CA PRO A 66 29.54 -2.14 9.59
C PRO A 66 30.37 -3.29 9.00
N LEU A 67 30.54 -3.31 7.67
CA LEU A 67 31.37 -4.31 6.99
C LEU A 67 32.85 -4.21 7.39
N TRP A 68 33.36 -2.99 7.57
CA TRP A 68 34.72 -2.79 8.03
C TRP A 68 34.89 -3.27 9.47
N ASP A 69 33.98 -2.94 10.39
CA ASP A 69 34.06 -3.30 11.80
C ASP A 69 34.03 -4.83 12.00
N ASP A 70 33.19 -5.52 11.23
CA ASP A 70 33.15 -6.98 11.14
C ASP A 70 34.51 -7.57 10.69
N ILE A 71 35.10 -7.01 9.64
CA ILE A 71 36.36 -7.49 9.07
C ILE A 71 37.55 -7.17 9.98
N ALA A 72 37.58 -5.99 10.60
CA ALA A 72 38.56 -5.59 11.59
C ALA A 72 38.50 -6.51 12.83
N THR A 73 37.29 -6.92 13.25
CA THR A 73 37.11 -7.89 14.34
C THR A 73 37.73 -9.26 14.00
N VAL A 74 37.49 -9.78 12.80
CA VAL A 74 38.11 -11.03 12.33
C VAL A 74 39.64 -10.87 12.18
N ALA A 75 40.10 -9.76 11.62
CA ALA A 75 41.53 -9.47 11.45
C ALA A 75 42.27 -9.36 12.79
N ASN A 76 41.69 -8.68 13.78
CA ASN A 76 42.22 -8.59 15.15
C ASN A 76 42.39 -9.98 15.76
N HIS A 77 41.38 -10.85 15.67
CA HIS A 77 41.50 -12.23 16.14
C HIS A 77 42.67 -12.97 15.46
N VAL A 78 42.87 -12.78 14.15
CA VAL A 78 44.01 -13.39 13.43
C VAL A 78 45.36 -12.76 13.84
N VAL A 79 45.41 -11.46 14.15
CA VAL A 79 46.61 -10.77 14.65
C VAL A 79 47.03 -11.31 16.03
N PHE A 80 46.09 -11.45 16.96
CA PHE A 80 46.41 -11.81 18.35
C PHE A 80 46.51 -13.33 18.57
N GLU A 81 45.57 -14.12 18.05
CA GLU A 81 45.52 -15.58 18.28
C GLU A 81 46.10 -16.42 17.14
N GLY A 82 46.31 -15.81 15.96
CA GLY A 82 46.71 -16.50 14.74
C GLY A 82 45.53 -17.10 13.97
N ALA A 83 45.78 -17.41 12.69
CA ALA A 83 44.80 -18.09 11.84
C ALA A 83 44.74 -19.59 12.20
N THR A 84 43.57 -20.08 12.61
CA THR A 84 43.33 -21.50 12.91
C THR A 84 42.07 -21.99 12.19
N ALA A 85 41.88 -23.31 12.12
CA ALA A 85 40.65 -23.90 11.59
C ALA A 85 39.38 -23.58 12.42
N LYS A 86 39.52 -22.88 13.56
CA LYS A 86 38.43 -22.39 14.41
C LYS A 86 38.26 -20.88 14.39
N SER A 87 39.09 -20.13 13.65
CA SER A 87 38.97 -18.67 13.57
C SER A 87 37.58 -18.26 13.07
N PRO A 88 37.01 -17.15 13.58
CA PRO A 88 35.69 -16.66 13.18
C PRO A 88 35.66 -16.39 11.67
N VAL A 89 34.52 -16.68 11.07
CA VAL A 89 34.27 -16.54 9.64
C VAL A 89 33.13 -15.55 9.47
N HIS A 90 33.36 -14.45 8.77
CA HIS A 90 32.30 -13.51 8.44
C HIS A 90 31.58 -13.95 7.16
N PHE A 91 30.25 -13.88 7.17
CA PHE A 91 29.38 -14.31 6.08
C PHE A 91 28.72 -13.13 5.37
N MET A 92 29.22 -12.81 4.17
CA MET A 92 28.80 -11.65 3.39
C MET A 92 27.37 -11.75 2.85
N GLY A 93 26.78 -12.95 2.78
CA GLY A 93 25.52 -13.22 2.08
C GLY A 93 25.68 -14.05 0.81
N ALA A 94 24.69 -14.00 -0.08
CA ALA A 94 24.67 -14.75 -1.33
C ALA A 94 25.01 -13.89 -2.57
N ILE A 95 25.41 -14.55 -3.65
CA ILE A 95 25.48 -14.01 -5.02
C ILE A 95 24.79 -15.00 -5.96
N VAL A 96 24.11 -14.51 -6.99
CA VAL A 96 23.48 -15.34 -8.03
C VAL A 96 24.14 -15.05 -9.36
N ILE A 97 24.66 -16.10 -9.99
CA ILE A 97 25.44 -16.00 -11.22
C ILE A 97 24.96 -17.00 -12.27
N GLN A 98 24.88 -16.56 -13.52
CA GLN A 98 24.67 -17.42 -14.67
C GLN A 98 25.96 -17.47 -15.49
N GLN A 99 26.40 -18.66 -15.90
CA GLN A 99 27.58 -18.78 -16.76
C GLN A 99 27.21 -18.40 -18.20
N GLU A 100 28.07 -17.63 -18.87
CA GLU A 100 27.91 -17.29 -20.29
C GLU A 100 28.85 -18.14 -21.16
N GLU A 101 28.46 -18.39 -22.41
CA GLU A 101 29.34 -19.02 -23.40
C GLU A 101 30.47 -18.08 -23.79
N ASN A 102 31.71 -18.57 -23.73
CA ASN A 102 32.92 -17.79 -23.99
C ASN A 102 33.79 -18.40 -25.08
N PRO A 103 34.49 -17.56 -25.88
CA PRO A 103 35.53 -18.02 -26.80
C PRO A 103 36.64 -18.81 -26.09
N PRO A 104 37.16 -19.90 -26.68
CA PRO A 104 38.30 -20.60 -26.13
C PRO A 104 39.52 -19.68 -25.97
N GLY A 105 40.10 -19.65 -24.76
CA GLY A 105 41.27 -18.84 -24.43
C GLY A 105 40.98 -17.52 -23.71
N SER A 106 39.72 -17.15 -23.47
CA SER A 106 39.35 -16.03 -22.59
C SER A 106 39.03 -16.49 -21.15
N PRO A 107 39.12 -15.62 -20.13
CA PRO A 107 38.65 -15.90 -18.76
C PRO A 107 37.18 -16.37 -18.74
N GLN A 108 36.75 -17.19 -17.76
CA GLN A 108 35.34 -17.60 -17.66
C GLN A 108 34.43 -16.42 -17.25
N ARG A 109 33.32 -16.21 -17.96
CA ARG A 109 32.41 -15.08 -17.77
C ARG A 109 31.12 -15.55 -17.09
N PHE A 110 30.70 -14.78 -16.11
CA PHE A 110 29.48 -15.00 -15.34
C PHE A 110 28.67 -13.71 -15.33
N LEU A 111 27.41 -13.78 -15.78
CA LEU A 111 26.45 -12.70 -15.64
C LEU A 111 25.95 -12.65 -14.19
N VAL A 112 26.07 -11.50 -13.54
CA VAL A 112 25.61 -11.30 -12.16
C VAL A 112 24.11 -10.98 -12.17
N ILE A 113 23.32 -11.92 -11.67
CA ILE A 113 21.86 -11.79 -11.54
C ILE A 113 21.50 -11.06 -10.23
N ASP A 114 22.18 -11.41 -9.13
CA ASP A 114 22.06 -10.73 -7.83
C ASP A 114 23.41 -10.75 -7.08
N GLY A 115 23.58 -9.81 -6.14
CA GLY A 115 24.83 -9.62 -5.38
C GLY A 115 25.78 -8.57 -5.97
N GLN A 116 25.33 -7.78 -6.96
CA GLN A 116 26.12 -6.76 -7.65
C GLN A 116 26.83 -5.74 -6.73
N GLN A 117 26.13 -5.23 -5.71
CA GLN A 117 26.67 -4.22 -4.78
C GLN A 117 27.80 -4.84 -3.96
N ARG A 118 27.53 -6.01 -3.37
CA ARG A 118 28.44 -6.83 -2.58
C ARG A 118 29.72 -7.20 -3.35
N LEU A 119 29.60 -7.70 -4.58
CA LEU A 119 30.75 -8.00 -5.43
C LEU A 119 31.60 -6.76 -5.75
N THR A 120 30.95 -5.61 -5.97
CA THR A 120 31.64 -4.33 -6.21
C THR A 120 32.40 -3.88 -4.95
N THR A 121 31.72 -3.78 -3.80
CA THR A 121 32.34 -3.40 -2.51
C THR A 121 33.54 -4.29 -2.15
N LEU A 122 33.42 -5.60 -2.34
CA LEU A 122 34.52 -6.54 -2.04
C LEU A 122 35.76 -6.31 -2.91
N GLN A 123 35.58 -5.94 -4.18
CA GLN A 123 36.69 -5.61 -5.07
C GLN A 123 37.35 -4.28 -4.67
N LEU A 124 36.55 -3.28 -4.29
CA LEU A 124 37.06 -1.99 -3.78
C LEU A 124 37.86 -2.17 -2.49
N LEU A 125 37.34 -2.97 -1.55
CA LEU A 125 38.03 -3.29 -0.29
C LEU A 125 39.35 -4.04 -0.52
N LEU A 126 39.35 -5.06 -1.39
CA LEU A 126 40.58 -5.79 -1.75
C LEU A 126 41.62 -4.87 -2.41
N ALA A 127 41.19 -3.95 -3.27
CA ALA A 127 42.06 -2.98 -3.93
C ALA A 127 42.62 -1.93 -2.95
N ALA A 128 41.81 -1.46 -2.00
CA ALA A 128 42.22 -0.57 -0.92
C ALA A 128 43.25 -1.24 0.01
N ALA A 129 42.98 -2.47 0.44
CA ALA A 129 43.91 -3.27 1.24
C ALA A 129 45.25 -3.51 0.52
N ALA A 130 45.20 -3.84 -0.77
CA ALA A 130 46.40 -4.02 -1.59
C ALA A 130 47.22 -2.73 -1.72
N ARG A 131 46.56 -1.58 -1.92
CA ARG A 131 47.21 -0.27 -2.04
C ARG A 131 47.85 0.15 -0.73
N THR A 132 47.12 0.06 0.38
CA THR A 132 47.60 0.46 1.71
C THR A 132 48.78 -0.42 2.13
N ALA A 133 48.73 -1.74 1.90
CA ALA A 133 49.85 -2.64 2.14
C ALA A 133 51.14 -2.23 1.41
N GLU A 134 51.05 -1.84 0.13
CA GLU A 134 52.21 -1.40 -0.65
C GLU A 134 52.78 -0.06 -0.16
N VAL A 135 51.91 0.90 0.19
CA VAL A 135 52.33 2.22 0.72
C VAL A 135 52.98 2.07 2.10
N SER A 136 52.45 1.20 2.95
CA SER A 136 53.00 0.84 4.27
C SER A 136 54.21 -0.10 4.22
N GLY A 137 54.87 -0.25 3.07
CA GLY A 137 56.12 -1.01 2.95
C GLY A 137 55.99 -2.54 3.00
N CYS A 138 54.77 -3.08 2.81
CA CYS A 138 54.46 -4.52 2.80
C CYS A 138 54.05 -5.01 1.39
N PRO A 139 54.92 -4.85 0.36
CA PRO A 139 54.52 -5.00 -1.05
C PRO A 139 54.18 -6.43 -1.47
N ASP A 140 54.64 -7.46 -0.75
CA ASP A 140 54.33 -8.85 -1.09
C ASP A 140 52.91 -9.24 -0.66
N GLU A 141 52.44 -8.74 0.49
CA GLU A 141 51.03 -8.87 0.91
C GLU A 141 50.11 -8.12 -0.06
N GLY A 142 50.51 -6.91 -0.51
CA GLY A 142 49.80 -6.15 -1.54
C GLY A 142 49.67 -6.90 -2.86
N LYS A 143 50.77 -7.47 -3.39
CA LYS A 143 50.74 -8.31 -4.61
C LYS A 143 49.82 -9.51 -4.48
N LEU A 144 49.77 -10.15 -3.30
CA LEU A 144 48.88 -11.30 -3.07
C LEU A 144 47.40 -10.89 -3.11
N LEU A 145 47.05 -9.75 -2.52
CA LEU A 145 45.70 -9.17 -2.59
C LEU A 145 45.31 -8.77 -4.02
N ARG A 146 46.22 -8.15 -4.80
CA ARG A 146 45.95 -7.78 -6.22
C ARG A 146 45.60 -8.97 -7.12
N ARG A 147 46.05 -10.19 -6.81
CA ARG A 147 45.65 -11.40 -7.56
C ARG A 147 44.17 -11.73 -7.43
N LEU A 148 43.49 -11.22 -6.40
CA LEU A 148 42.05 -11.36 -6.19
C LEU A 148 41.24 -10.22 -6.83
N THR A 149 41.90 -9.21 -7.40
CA THR A 149 41.25 -8.07 -8.09
C THR A 149 41.51 -8.03 -9.60
N ALA A 150 42.63 -8.58 -10.07
CA ALA A 150 43.04 -8.57 -11.47
C ALA A 150 43.26 -9.99 -12.06
N ASN A 151 42.85 -10.18 -13.31
CA ASN A 151 43.18 -11.35 -14.13
C ASN A 151 44.60 -11.26 -14.71
N ASP A 152 45.16 -12.39 -15.16
CA ASP A 152 46.49 -12.42 -15.79
C ASP A 152 46.51 -11.55 -17.07
N PRO A 153 47.39 -10.53 -17.17
CA PRO A 153 47.45 -9.62 -18.32
C PRO A 153 47.92 -10.29 -19.64
N LEU A 154 48.42 -11.53 -19.60
CA LEU A 154 48.70 -12.33 -20.80
C LEU A 154 47.43 -12.96 -21.39
N LEU A 155 46.41 -13.22 -20.55
CA LEU A 155 45.16 -13.85 -20.93
C LEU A 155 44.00 -12.85 -21.10
N ALA A 156 43.97 -11.80 -20.29
CA ALA A 156 42.85 -10.86 -20.20
C ALA A 156 43.26 -9.45 -20.65
N LYS A 157 42.52 -8.85 -21.60
CA LYS A 157 42.84 -7.53 -22.17
C LYS A 157 41.73 -6.50 -21.97
N GLY A 158 42.11 -5.23 -21.92
CA GLY A 158 41.16 -4.13 -21.73
C GLY A 158 40.34 -4.30 -20.43
N GLU A 159 39.02 -4.28 -20.55
CA GLU A 159 38.08 -4.48 -19.43
C GLU A 159 38.08 -5.91 -18.84
N GLU A 160 38.63 -6.90 -19.54
CA GLU A 160 38.74 -8.27 -19.01
C GLU A 160 39.76 -8.38 -17.86
N ARG A 161 40.65 -7.38 -17.71
CA ARG A 161 41.65 -7.35 -16.64
C ARG A 161 41.03 -7.35 -15.23
N PHE A 162 39.76 -6.99 -15.10
CA PHE A 162 39.04 -6.90 -13.83
C PHE A 162 38.21 -8.15 -13.53
N LYS A 163 38.26 -8.64 -12.28
CA LYS A 163 37.47 -9.81 -11.83
C LYS A 163 35.96 -9.52 -11.81
N VAL A 164 35.57 -8.28 -11.51
CA VAL A 164 34.18 -7.80 -11.56
C VAL A 164 34.11 -6.61 -12.51
N TRP A 165 33.05 -6.53 -13.31
CA TRP A 165 32.79 -5.41 -14.22
C TRP A 165 31.42 -4.78 -13.92
N PRO A 166 31.37 -3.52 -13.44
CA PRO A 166 30.13 -2.91 -12.97
C PRO A 166 29.29 -2.28 -14.10
N THR A 167 28.13 -1.74 -13.70
CA THR A 167 27.21 -1.01 -14.59
C THR A 167 27.87 0.23 -15.20
N ASN A 168 27.33 0.75 -16.31
CA ASN A 168 27.90 1.89 -17.03
C ASN A 168 28.12 3.13 -16.15
N ALA A 169 27.20 3.44 -15.23
CA ALA A 169 27.32 4.59 -14.32
C ALA A 169 28.59 4.51 -13.46
N ASN A 170 29.06 3.30 -13.16
CA ASN A 170 30.14 3.05 -12.22
C ASN A 170 31.50 2.79 -12.88
N ARG A 171 31.55 2.52 -14.20
CA ARG A 171 32.78 2.06 -14.88
C ARG A 171 33.94 3.05 -14.80
N ALA A 172 33.69 4.35 -14.94
CA ALA A 172 34.76 5.35 -14.90
C ALA A 172 35.44 5.42 -13.52
N ALA A 173 34.66 5.64 -12.46
CA ALA A 173 35.14 5.63 -11.07
C ALA A 173 35.81 4.30 -10.71
N PHE A 174 35.20 3.16 -11.08
CA PHE A 174 35.73 1.83 -10.80
C PHE A 174 37.07 1.56 -11.50
N VAL A 175 37.24 1.97 -12.76
CA VAL A 175 38.53 1.84 -13.46
C VAL A 175 39.61 2.65 -12.74
N THR A 176 39.32 3.89 -12.32
CA THR A 176 40.27 4.78 -11.64
C THR A 176 40.76 4.20 -10.31
N VAL A 177 39.85 3.75 -9.43
CA VAL A 177 40.24 3.22 -8.11
C VAL A 177 40.95 1.86 -8.16
N MET A 178 40.72 1.08 -9.22
CA MET A 178 41.29 -0.27 -9.38
C MET A 178 42.68 -0.27 -10.06
N GLU A 179 43.17 0.87 -10.56
CA GLU A 179 44.53 0.98 -11.09
C GLU A 179 45.59 1.07 -9.98
N SER A 180 46.83 0.67 -10.29
CA SER A 180 47.89 0.48 -9.29
C SER A 180 48.24 1.73 -8.47
N HIS A 181 47.91 2.90 -9.00
CA HIS A 181 48.18 4.22 -8.41
C HIS A 181 47.05 4.67 -7.45
N GLY A 182 45.84 4.11 -7.59
CA GLY A 182 44.61 4.64 -7.02
C GLY A 182 44.13 5.92 -7.75
N THR A 183 43.19 6.62 -7.15
CA THR A 183 42.81 7.99 -7.55
C THR A 183 43.98 8.94 -7.41
N SER A 184 44.33 9.66 -8.48
CA SER A 184 45.10 10.90 -8.35
C SER A 184 44.20 12.05 -7.92
N ASP A 185 44.74 13.01 -7.18
CA ASP A 185 44.03 14.23 -6.75
C ASP A 185 43.50 15.11 -7.91
N GLU A 186 43.87 14.77 -9.15
CA GLU A 186 43.45 15.45 -10.38
C GLU A 186 42.16 14.89 -11.00
N VAL A 187 41.65 13.73 -10.54
CA VAL A 187 40.37 13.18 -11.04
C VAL A 187 39.22 13.78 -10.22
N PRO A 188 38.27 14.50 -10.85
CA PRO A 188 37.10 15.01 -10.14
C PRO A 188 36.28 13.88 -9.53
N ASP A 189 35.85 14.07 -8.29
CA ASP A 189 34.87 13.23 -7.63
C ASP A 189 33.48 13.43 -8.27
N ASP A 190 32.75 12.35 -8.54
CA ASP A 190 31.38 12.43 -9.06
C ASP A 190 30.41 12.29 -7.88
N PRO A 191 29.71 13.36 -7.46
CA PRO A 191 28.83 13.35 -6.29
C PRO A 191 27.57 12.50 -6.45
N ASN A 192 27.46 11.72 -7.53
CA ASN A 192 26.40 10.75 -7.80
C ASN A 192 26.96 9.31 -7.90
N ASN A 193 28.17 9.05 -7.41
CA ASN A 193 28.89 7.79 -7.62
C ASN A 193 29.80 7.43 -6.43
N GLU A 194 29.26 6.70 -5.47
CA GLU A 194 29.85 6.43 -4.15
C GLU A 194 31.07 5.47 -4.19
N ILE A 195 31.60 5.15 -5.38
CA ILE A 195 32.73 4.22 -5.57
C ILE A 195 34.07 4.84 -5.15
N GLN A 196 34.31 6.11 -5.48
CA GLN A 196 35.53 6.81 -5.06
C GLN A 196 35.53 7.01 -3.54
N GLU A 197 34.39 7.40 -3.00
CA GLU A 197 34.14 7.52 -1.55
C GLU A 197 34.37 6.20 -0.82
N ALA A 198 33.76 5.09 -1.27
CA ALA A 198 33.94 3.75 -0.68
C ALA A 198 35.41 3.29 -0.67
N TYR A 199 36.11 3.49 -1.78
CA TYR A 199 37.53 3.14 -1.88
C TYR A 199 38.39 3.99 -0.93
N ALA A 200 38.15 5.29 -0.88
CA ALA A 200 38.85 6.21 0.02
C ALA A 200 38.55 5.90 1.49
N PHE A 201 37.30 5.54 1.82
CA PHE A 201 36.90 5.08 3.15
C PHE A 201 37.71 3.86 3.57
N PHE A 202 37.73 2.78 2.77
CA PHE A 202 38.48 1.59 3.13
C PHE A 202 39.99 1.85 3.23
N CYS A 203 40.57 2.70 2.37
CA CYS A 203 41.98 3.11 2.52
C CYS A 203 42.24 3.76 3.89
N ARG A 204 41.42 4.76 4.29
CA ARG A 204 41.55 5.44 5.59
C ARG A 204 41.41 4.47 6.76
N GLN A 205 40.40 3.61 6.73
CA GLN A 205 40.13 2.67 7.82
C GLN A 205 41.23 1.61 7.99
N ILE A 206 41.78 1.10 6.87
CA ILE A 206 42.90 0.15 6.89
C ILE A 206 44.18 0.83 7.38
N GLU A 207 44.46 2.05 6.93
CA GLU A 207 45.61 2.83 7.39
C GLU A 207 45.52 3.08 8.89
N ALA A 208 44.39 3.60 9.38
CA ALA A 208 44.12 3.84 10.80
C ALA A 208 44.32 2.56 11.64
N TRP A 209 43.73 1.44 11.22
CA TRP A 209 43.83 0.15 11.93
C TRP A 209 45.25 -0.44 11.97
N VAL A 210 46.09 -0.15 10.97
CA VAL A 210 47.50 -0.56 10.99
C VAL A 210 48.34 0.37 11.88
N THR A 211 48.01 1.66 11.96
CA THR A 211 48.73 2.67 12.75
C THR A 211 48.25 2.80 14.21
N ASP A 212 47.19 2.10 14.61
CA ASP A 212 46.70 2.14 15.99
C ASP A 212 47.59 1.27 16.91
N ASP A 213 48.51 1.93 17.62
CA ASP A 213 49.52 1.29 18.47
C ASP A 213 48.96 0.61 19.74
N GLY A 214 47.65 0.62 19.98
CA GLY A 214 46.97 -0.36 20.84
C GLY A 214 47.36 -0.39 22.33
N GLY A 215 48.08 0.62 22.84
CA GLY A 215 48.27 0.90 24.28
C GLY A 215 49.24 0.01 25.07
N ASP A 216 49.37 -1.29 24.76
CA ASP A 216 50.08 -2.28 25.61
C ASP A 216 51.30 -2.95 24.94
N GLU A 217 52.50 -2.50 25.33
CA GLU A 217 53.84 -3.14 25.38
C GLU A 217 54.38 -4.07 24.25
N ALA A 218 53.69 -4.28 23.13
CA ALA A 218 54.22 -5.06 22.01
C ALA A 218 54.03 -4.37 20.64
N GLU A 219 55.12 -3.80 20.09
CA GLU A 219 55.19 -3.30 18.71
C GLU A 219 54.71 -4.36 17.71
N LEU A 220 53.49 -4.20 17.21
CA LEU A 220 52.94 -5.02 16.14
C LEU A 220 53.54 -4.55 14.82
N SER A 221 54.20 -5.45 14.08
CA SER A 221 54.74 -5.07 12.78
C SER A 221 53.62 -4.96 11.73
N PRO A 222 53.61 -3.89 10.89
CA PRO A 222 52.63 -3.72 9.82
C PRO A 222 52.49 -4.96 8.92
N ASN A 223 53.60 -5.65 8.65
CA ASN A 223 53.57 -6.87 7.84
C ASN A 223 52.77 -8.01 8.50
N LYS A 224 52.72 -8.09 9.84
CA LYS A 224 51.87 -9.05 10.55
C LYS A 224 50.39 -8.66 10.46
N GLN A 225 50.06 -7.38 10.63
CA GLN A 225 48.69 -6.86 10.46
C GLN A 225 48.18 -7.08 9.02
N PHE A 226 48.97 -6.74 7.99
CA PHE A 226 48.58 -6.97 6.60
C PHE A 226 48.47 -8.46 6.23
N ALA A 227 49.35 -9.32 6.76
CA ALA A 227 49.21 -10.77 6.56
C ALA A 227 47.93 -11.33 7.21
N ALA A 228 47.54 -10.82 8.38
CA ALA A 228 46.29 -11.16 9.05
C ALA A 228 45.06 -10.65 8.29
N LEU A 229 45.09 -9.39 7.84
CA LEU A 229 44.03 -8.81 7.01
C LEU A 229 43.87 -9.57 5.69
N ARG A 230 44.98 -9.95 5.02
CA ARG A 230 44.91 -10.79 3.83
C ARG A 230 44.23 -12.12 4.12
N VAL A 231 44.64 -12.86 5.15
CA VAL A 231 43.99 -14.15 5.47
C VAL A 231 42.50 -13.97 5.79
N SER A 232 42.15 -12.89 6.49
CA SER A 232 40.76 -12.56 6.82
C SER A 232 39.92 -12.33 5.57
N LEU A 233 40.40 -11.47 4.65
CA LEU A 233 39.72 -11.16 3.39
C LEU A 233 39.71 -12.35 2.42
N SER A 234 40.82 -13.08 2.29
CA SER A 234 40.98 -14.19 1.34
C SER A 234 40.15 -15.41 1.71
N ASP A 235 40.23 -15.85 2.98
CA ASP A 235 39.86 -17.22 3.37
C ASP A 235 38.85 -17.29 4.54
N LEU A 236 38.75 -16.26 5.38
CA LEU A 236 37.76 -16.18 6.46
C LEU A 236 36.50 -15.39 6.09
N LEU A 237 36.50 -14.71 4.94
CA LEU A 237 35.33 -14.04 4.37
C LEU A 237 34.63 -14.96 3.36
N LYS A 238 33.35 -15.28 3.59
CA LYS A 238 32.61 -16.27 2.79
C LYS A 238 31.29 -15.76 2.21
N LEU A 239 30.94 -16.31 1.05
CA LEU A 239 29.75 -16.02 0.26
C LEU A 239 29.06 -17.34 -0.13
N VAL A 240 27.73 -17.35 -0.23
CA VAL A 240 27.02 -18.43 -0.95
C VAL A 240 26.95 -18.07 -2.42
N SER A 241 27.66 -18.81 -3.26
CA SER A 241 27.58 -18.72 -4.71
C SER A 241 26.48 -19.64 -5.23
N ILE A 242 25.41 -19.06 -5.77
CA ILE A 242 24.32 -19.78 -6.44
C ILE A 242 24.57 -19.70 -7.94
N ARG A 243 24.96 -20.82 -8.56
CA ARG A 243 25.12 -20.94 -10.00
C ARG A 243 23.82 -21.46 -10.62
N LEU A 244 23.36 -20.76 -11.65
CA LEU A 244 22.17 -21.14 -12.43
C LEU A 244 22.53 -22.15 -13.52
N GLU A 245 21.68 -23.17 -13.70
CA GLU A 245 21.78 -24.17 -14.78
C GLU A 245 20.83 -23.87 -15.97
N ASP A 246 21.06 -24.55 -17.10
CA ASP A 246 20.27 -24.40 -18.33
C ASP A 246 18.84 -24.94 -18.15
N GLY A 247 17.93 -24.06 -17.76
CA GLY A 247 16.54 -24.37 -17.40
C GLY A 247 16.04 -23.57 -16.20
N ASP A 248 16.96 -23.00 -15.42
CA ASP A 248 16.66 -22.08 -14.33
C ASP A 248 16.10 -20.76 -14.90
N SER A 249 15.17 -20.13 -14.17
CA SER A 249 14.70 -18.77 -14.48
C SER A 249 15.41 -17.78 -13.57
N PRO A 250 16.34 -16.96 -14.10
CA PRO A 250 17.00 -15.93 -13.30
C PRO A 250 15.99 -14.93 -12.73
N GLN A 251 14.88 -14.66 -13.45
CA GLN A 251 13.78 -13.83 -12.97
C GLN A 251 13.16 -14.37 -11.67
N VAL A 252 12.67 -15.61 -11.68
CA VAL A 252 11.99 -16.23 -10.52
C VAL A 252 12.92 -16.32 -9.30
N ILE A 253 14.20 -16.57 -9.53
CA ILE A 253 15.22 -16.68 -8.48
C ILE A 253 15.53 -15.29 -7.90
N PHE A 254 15.68 -14.28 -8.77
CA PHE A 254 15.83 -12.88 -8.39
C PHE A 254 14.61 -12.38 -7.60
N GLU A 255 13.38 -12.70 -8.02
CA GLU A 255 12.14 -12.39 -7.30
C GLU A 255 12.11 -13.05 -5.91
N THR A 256 12.45 -14.34 -5.82
CA THR A 256 12.44 -15.12 -4.57
C THR A 256 13.46 -14.62 -3.54
N LEU A 257 14.59 -14.11 -4.02
CA LEU A 257 15.67 -13.56 -3.17
C LEU A 257 15.43 -12.07 -2.82
N ASN A 258 14.98 -11.24 -3.77
CA ASN A 258 14.70 -9.82 -3.50
C ASN A 258 13.40 -9.58 -2.74
N GLY A 259 12.42 -10.50 -2.80
CA GLY A 259 11.24 -10.48 -1.94
C GLY A 259 11.54 -10.61 -0.43
N ARG A 260 12.82 -10.75 -0.07
CA ARG A 260 13.34 -10.80 1.31
C ARG A 260 14.17 -9.58 1.71
N GLY A 261 14.50 -8.68 0.78
CA GLY A 261 15.31 -7.48 1.01
C GLY A 261 14.53 -6.18 0.79
N THR A 262 15.24 -5.07 0.55
CA THR A 262 14.62 -3.78 0.20
C THR A 262 13.69 -3.95 -1.02
N PRO A 263 12.38 -3.67 -0.90
CA PRO A 263 11.44 -3.99 -1.96
C PRO A 263 11.66 -3.12 -3.19
N LEU A 264 12.04 -3.77 -4.29
CA LEU A 264 12.05 -3.18 -5.64
C LEU A 264 10.62 -2.78 -6.04
N ILE A 265 10.48 -1.69 -6.79
CA ILE A 265 9.18 -1.31 -7.35
C ILE A 265 8.84 -2.25 -8.51
N ALA A 266 7.55 -2.42 -8.84
CA ALA A 266 7.15 -3.35 -9.89
C ALA A 266 7.72 -2.95 -11.27
N LEU A 267 8.05 -1.66 -11.45
CA LEU A 267 8.76 -1.14 -12.62
C LEU A 267 10.24 -1.62 -12.70
N ASP A 268 10.93 -1.83 -11.59
CA ASP A 268 12.30 -2.39 -11.58
C ASP A 268 12.27 -3.90 -11.91
N LEU A 269 11.28 -4.63 -11.37
CA LEU A 269 11.05 -6.04 -11.74
C LEU A 269 10.73 -6.17 -13.24
N LEU A 270 9.89 -5.27 -13.76
CA LEU A 270 9.59 -5.17 -15.18
C LEU A 270 10.86 -4.95 -16.02
N LYS A 271 11.73 -3.99 -15.62
CA LYS A 271 13.02 -3.71 -16.27
C LYS A 271 13.85 -4.98 -16.43
N ASN A 272 14.08 -5.69 -15.32
CA ASN A 272 14.91 -6.89 -15.32
C ASN A 272 14.32 -8.01 -16.19
N ALA A 273 12.99 -8.17 -16.22
CA ALA A 273 12.36 -9.19 -17.05
C ALA A 273 12.45 -8.89 -18.55
N VAL A 274 12.17 -7.64 -18.98
CA VAL A 274 12.22 -7.28 -20.41
C VAL A 274 13.64 -7.25 -20.97
N PHE A 275 14.63 -6.81 -20.18
CA PHE A 275 16.02 -6.80 -20.65
C PHE A 275 16.67 -8.20 -20.66
N LEU A 276 16.29 -9.10 -19.75
CA LEU A 276 16.73 -10.49 -19.82
C LEU A 276 16.10 -11.23 -21.01
N GLU A 277 14.86 -10.91 -21.38
CA GLU A 277 14.27 -11.43 -22.62
C GLU A 277 14.93 -10.82 -23.87
N ALA A 278 15.29 -9.53 -23.84
CA ALA A 278 15.99 -8.87 -24.94
C ALA A 278 17.39 -9.48 -25.18
N ALA A 279 18.08 -9.88 -24.11
CA ALA A 279 19.34 -10.62 -24.20
C ALA A 279 19.16 -12.02 -24.82
N ARG A 280 18.05 -12.73 -24.51
CA ARG A 280 17.70 -14.01 -25.15
C ARG A 280 17.34 -13.85 -26.63
N GLU A 281 16.67 -12.76 -26.99
CA GLU A 281 16.40 -12.37 -28.38
C GLU A 281 17.69 -11.93 -29.14
N GLN A 282 18.85 -11.87 -28.47
CA GLN A 282 20.13 -11.38 -29.01
C GLN A 282 20.05 -9.94 -29.54
N VAL A 283 19.20 -9.11 -28.94
CA VAL A 283 19.06 -7.69 -29.27
C VAL A 283 20.09 -6.88 -28.49
N ASP A 284 20.54 -5.77 -29.07
CA ASP A 284 21.43 -4.80 -28.43
C ASP A 284 20.74 -4.15 -27.21
N THR A 285 20.98 -4.75 -26.03
CA THR A 285 20.39 -4.28 -24.77
C THR A 285 20.96 -2.93 -24.32
N ASP A 286 22.21 -2.61 -24.68
CA ASP A 286 22.87 -1.34 -24.37
C ASP A 286 22.15 -0.20 -25.12
N HIS A 287 21.90 -0.39 -26.42
CA HIS A 287 21.17 0.58 -27.24
C HIS A 287 19.71 0.73 -26.77
N LEU A 288 18.99 -0.38 -26.52
CA LEU A 288 17.62 -0.31 -26.01
C LEU A 288 17.52 0.42 -24.66
N TYR A 289 18.51 0.23 -23.79
CA TYR A 289 18.59 0.91 -22.51
C TYR A 289 18.79 2.41 -22.67
N HIS A 290 19.83 2.82 -23.39
CA HIS A 290 20.22 4.24 -23.51
C HIS A 290 19.26 5.06 -24.40
N ALA A 291 18.72 4.48 -25.48
CA ALA A 291 17.85 5.21 -26.40
C ALA A 291 16.39 5.30 -25.93
N HIS A 292 15.93 4.37 -25.08
CA HIS A 292 14.51 4.26 -24.73
C HIS A 292 14.22 4.18 -23.23
N TRP A 293 14.87 3.26 -22.50
CA TRP A 293 14.53 3.06 -21.09
C TRP A 293 15.01 4.20 -20.19
N ALA A 294 16.33 4.43 -20.15
CA ALA A 294 16.95 5.38 -19.22
C ALA A 294 16.44 6.83 -19.36
N PRO A 295 16.19 7.38 -20.57
CA PRO A 295 15.71 8.77 -20.73
C PRO A 295 14.31 9.06 -20.17
N GLU A 296 13.52 8.03 -19.84
CA GLU A 296 12.15 8.18 -19.36
C GLU A 296 11.83 7.36 -18.12
N LEU A 297 12.04 6.04 -18.14
CA LEU A 297 11.58 5.12 -17.10
C LEU A 297 12.50 5.08 -15.86
N ASP A 298 13.76 5.51 -15.99
CA ASP A 298 14.67 5.66 -14.84
C ASP A 298 14.60 7.05 -14.17
N ARG A 299 13.71 7.95 -14.60
CA ARG A 299 13.50 9.26 -13.93
C ARG A 299 12.98 9.08 -12.50
N ASP A 300 13.44 9.94 -11.59
CA ASP A 300 13.02 9.96 -10.17
C ASP A 300 11.51 10.11 -9.99
N TYR A 301 10.84 10.78 -10.93
CA TYR A 301 9.38 10.88 -11.01
C TYR A 301 8.69 9.52 -10.79
N TRP A 302 9.21 8.42 -11.34
CA TRP A 302 8.59 7.10 -11.21
C TRP A 302 8.83 6.45 -9.83
N ARG A 303 9.78 6.97 -9.04
CA ARG A 303 10.14 6.55 -7.68
C ARG A 303 9.54 7.44 -6.58
N GLU A 304 8.88 8.54 -6.94
CA GLU A 304 8.09 9.37 -6.03
C GLU A 304 6.85 8.61 -5.49
N ASP A 305 6.49 8.85 -4.23
CA ASP A 305 5.25 8.36 -3.63
C ASP A 305 4.06 9.25 -4.01
N ARG A 306 3.01 8.63 -4.55
CA ARG A 306 1.76 9.29 -4.91
C ARG A 306 0.58 8.63 -4.21
N ARG A 307 -0.37 9.46 -3.80
CA ARG A 307 -1.63 9.00 -3.22
C ARG A 307 -2.55 8.46 -4.31
N ALA A 308 -3.02 7.23 -4.13
CA ALA A 308 -4.05 6.58 -4.92
C ALA A 308 -5.25 6.24 -4.03
N GLY A 309 -6.15 7.21 -3.82
CA GLY A 309 -7.31 7.09 -2.94
C GLY A 309 -6.90 6.94 -1.46
N ARG A 310 -6.91 5.69 -0.95
CA ARG A 310 -6.57 5.36 0.46
C ARG A 310 -5.17 4.80 0.65
N LEU A 311 -4.41 4.58 -0.43
CA LEU A 311 -3.07 4.01 -0.40
C LEU A 311 -2.05 5.02 -0.92
N PHE A 312 -0.80 4.89 -0.46
CA PHE A 312 0.37 5.46 -1.11
C PHE A 312 1.07 4.36 -1.91
N THR A 313 1.51 4.69 -3.11
CA THR A 313 2.20 3.78 -4.03
C THR A 313 3.10 4.60 -4.95
N LYS A 314 3.99 3.96 -5.70
CA LYS A 314 4.96 4.63 -6.56
C LYS A 314 4.34 4.97 -7.91
N ASN A 315 4.72 6.11 -8.47
CA ASN A 315 4.25 6.52 -9.80
C ASN A 315 4.52 5.44 -10.87
N GLY A 316 5.65 4.72 -10.80
CA GLY A 316 5.98 3.62 -11.70
C GLY A 316 5.04 2.42 -11.60
N ASP A 317 4.60 2.07 -10.39
CA ASP A 317 3.62 1.00 -10.16
C ASP A 317 2.23 1.41 -10.66
N MET A 318 1.84 2.67 -10.46
CA MET A 318 0.61 3.25 -11.01
C MET A 318 0.61 3.22 -12.54
N PHE A 319 1.72 3.62 -13.17
CA PHE A 319 1.90 3.51 -14.63
C PHE A 319 1.73 2.06 -15.11
N LEU A 320 2.43 1.11 -14.49
CA LEU A 320 2.34 -0.30 -14.87
C LEU A 320 0.91 -0.85 -14.69
N GLN A 321 0.21 -0.47 -13.63
CA GLN A 321 -1.21 -0.82 -13.45
C GLN A 321 -2.08 -0.26 -14.57
N TYR A 322 -1.93 1.02 -14.94
CA TYR A 322 -2.73 1.63 -16.00
C TYR A 322 -2.42 1.03 -17.36
N TRP A 323 -1.14 0.75 -17.61
CA TRP A 323 -0.66 0.12 -18.84
C TRP A 323 -1.24 -1.29 -18.99
N LEU A 324 -1.17 -2.12 -17.94
CA LEU A 324 -1.76 -3.46 -17.95
C LEU A 324 -3.28 -3.45 -18.13
N VAL A 325 -4.02 -2.52 -17.49
CA VAL A 325 -5.47 -2.39 -17.72
C VAL A 325 -5.76 -1.95 -19.16
N ALA A 326 -5.00 -0.98 -19.70
CA ALA A 326 -5.14 -0.53 -21.09
C ALA A 326 -4.76 -1.62 -22.12
N GLU A 327 -3.85 -2.52 -21.77
CA GLU A 327 -3.43 -3.63 -22.63
C GLU A 327 -4.41 -4.80 -22.57
N LEU A 328 -4.79 -5.25 -21.37
CA LEU A 328 -5.58 -6.46 -21.18
C LEU A 328 -7.10 -6.24 -21.19
N ALA A 329 -7.58 -5.01 -20.97
CA ALA A 329 -9.00 -4.66 -20.79
C ALA A 329 -9.69 -5.37 -19.61
N GLU A 330 -8.92 -5.82 -18.61
CA GLU A 330 -9.40 -6.47 -17.38
C GLU A 330 -8.88 -5.73 -16.12
N PRO A 331 -9.57 -5.81 -14.96
CA PRO A 331 -9.12 -5.12 -13.74
C PRO A 331 -7.88 -5.77 -13.14
N VAL A 332 -6.82 -4.99 -12.94
CA VAL A 332 -5.52 -5.48 -12.45
C VAL A 332 -5.29 -5.06 -10.98
N PRO A 333 -5.07 -5.99 -10.04
CA PRO A 333 -4.71 -5.66 -8.66
C PRO A 333 -3.27 -5.14 -8.55
N SER A 334 -3.05 -4.12 -7.71
CA SER A 334 -1.74 -3.47 -7.53
C SER A 334 -0.70 -4.36 -6.84
N THR A 335 -1.10 -5.50 -6.27
CA THR A 335 -0.22 -6.47 -5.60
C THR A 335 0.40 -7.50 -6.54
N GLU A 336 -0.11 -7.65 -7.77
CA GLU A 336 0.29 -8.72 -8.70
C GLU A 336 0.77 -8.17 -10.06
N LEU A 337 1.09 -6.87 -10.13
CA LEU A 337 1.41 -6.16 -11.39
C LEU A 337 2.45 -6.90 -12.25
N PHE A 338 3.60 -7.18 -11.66
CA PHE A 338 4.69 -7.87 -12.35
C PHE A 338 4.31 -9.30 -12.73
N ASP A 339 3.63 -10.02 -11.83
CA ASP A 339 3.28 -11.42 -12.02
C ASP A 339 2.23 -11.58 -13.14
N ILE A 340 1.29 -10.64 -13.25
CA ILE A 340 0.34 -10.52 -14.36
C ILE A 340 1.06 -10.15 -15.66
N PHE A 341 1.99 -9.18 -15.64
CA PHE A 341 2.80 -8.84 -16.82
C PHE A 341 3.56 -10.07 -17.36
N ARG A 342 4.23 -10.83 -16.49
CA ARG A 342 4.94 -12.06 -16.84
C ARG A 342 4.00 -13.15 -17.39
N LYS A 343 2.85 -13.37 -16.74
CA LYS A 343 1.87 -14.43 -17.11
C LYS A 343 1.01 -14.09 -18.33
N ARG A 344 0.88 -12.81 -18.71
CA ARG A 344 0.00 -12.36 -19.82
C ARG A 344 0.76 -11.78 -21.01
N ILE A 345 1.87 -11.08 -20.80
CA ILE A 345 2.63 -10.38 -21.83
C ILE A 345 3.84 -11.21 -22.26
N LEU A 346 4.72 -11.60 -21.33
CA LEU A 346 5.96 -12.34 -21.61
C LEU A 346 5.75 -13.86 -21.84
N GLN A 347 4.60 -14.27 -22.38
CA GLN A 347 4.37 -15.68 -22.73
C GLN A 347 4.96 -15.97 -24.12
N PRO A 348 5.73 -17.06 -24.34
CA PRO A 348 6.43 -17.30 -25.61
C PRO A 348 5.55 -17.27 -26.87
N ALA A 349 4.25 -17.56 -26.75
CA ALA A 349 3.30 -17.53 -27.87
C ALA A 349 2.74 -16.13 -28.20
N THR A 350 2.87 -15.15 -27.29
CA THR A 350 2.27 -13.81 -27.41
C THR A 350 3.23 -12.66 -27.10
N CYS A 351 4.46 -12.96 -26.70
CA CYS A 351 5.49 -11.98 -26.38
C CYS A 351 5.80 -11.09 -27.60
N PRO A 352 5.57 -9.77 -27.54
CA PRO A 352 6.03 -8.86 -28.57
C PRO A 352 7.57 -8.77 -28.52
N PRO A 353 8.29 -8.64 -29.65
CA PRO A 353 9.74 -8.49 -29.63
C PRO A 353 10.18 -7.34 -28.72
N MET A 354 11.23 -7.52 -27.91
CA MET A 354 11.67 -6.52 -26.94
C MET A 354 12.10 -5.21 -27.61
N ALA A 355 12.65 -5.30 -28.82
CA ALA A 355 12.95 -4.17 -29.70
C ALA A 355 11.72 -3.30 -30.05
N LYS A 356 10.49 -3.79 -29.83
CA LYS A 356 9.24 -3.03 -29.95
C LYS A 356 8.60 -2.74 -28.60
N LEU A 357 8.63 -3.69 -27.66
CA LEU A 357 7.97 -3.56 -26.35
C LEU A 357 8.62 -2.48 -25.48
N ILE A 358 9.95 -2.45 -25.37
CA ILE A 358 10.68 -1.48 -24.54
C ILE A 358 10.46 -0.04 -25.03
N PRO A 359 10.62 0.30 -26.32
CA PRO A 359 10.26 1.63 -26.83
C PRO A 359 8.79 2.01 -26.62
N THR A 360 7.87 1.03 -26.73
CA THR A 360 6.44 1.27 -26.50
C THR A 360 6.18 1.63 -25.04
N LEU A 361 6.72 0.87 -24.09
CA LEU A 361 6.60 1.17 -22.65
C LEU A 361 7.14 2.56 -22.30
N ALA A 362 8.33 2.91 -22.80
CA ALA A 362 8.94 4.22 -22.55
C ALA A 362 8.09 5.37 -23.14
N ARG A 363 7.61 5.23 -24.38
CA ARG A 363 6.73 6.22 -25.02
C ARG A 363 5.40 6.38 -24.28
N ASP A 364 4.80 5.28 -23.83
CA ASP A 364 3.53 5.29 -23.09
C ASP A 364 3.69 5.97 -21.72
N ALA A 365 4.82 5.75 -21.05
CA ALA A 365 5.18 6.41 -19.80
C ALA A 365 5.41 7.92 -20.00
N ALA A 366 6.15 8.32 -21.04
CA ALA A 366 6.34 9.72 -21.40
C ALA A 366 5.01 10.43 -21.66
N ALA A 367 4.10 9.80 -22.42
CA ALA A 367 2.77 10.33 -22.71
C ALA A 367 1.93 10.52 -21.43
N LEU A 368 1.97 9.56 -20.50
CA LEU A 368 1.29 9.66 -19.21
C LEU A 368 1.84 10.81 -18.36
N ARG A 369 3.18 10.92 -18.25
CA ARG A 369 3.84 11.96 -17.45
C ARG A 369 3.57 13.36 -18.02
N GLN A 370 3.68 13.51 -19.34
CA GLN A 370 3.37 14.77 -20.04
C GLN A 370 1.91 15.19 -19.83
N PHE A 371 0.98 14.24 -19.91
CA PHE A 371 -0.45 14.49 -19.63
C PHE A 371 -0.70 14.95 -18.19
N GLN A 372 -0.04 14.32 -17.21
CA GLN A 372 -0.15 14.72 -15.80
C GLN A 372 0.42 16.13 -15.53
N SER A 373 1.42 16.54 -16.31
CA SER A 373 2.02 17.88 -16.29
C SER A 373 1.51 18.83 -17.39
N ALA A 374 0.35 18.57 -17.98
CA ALA A 374 -0.20 19.38 -19.09
C ALA A 374 -0.44 20.85 -18.70
N GLU A 375 -0.41 21.74 -19.69
CA GLU A 375 -0.51 23.19 -19.48
C GLU A 375 -1.83 23.60 -18.81
N ALA A 376 -1.76 24.57 -17.90
CA ALA A 376 -2.91 25.10 -17.17
C ALA A 376 -4.02 25.58 -18.12
N GLY A 377 -5.25 25.14 -17.90
CA GLY A 377 -6.41 25.48 -18.72
C GLY A 377 -6.64 24.60 -19.95
N SER A 378 -5.68 23.76 -20.36
CA SER A 378 -5.86 22.76 -21.43
C SER A 378 -6.93 21.70 -21.06
N PRO A 379 -7.62 21.07 -22.04
CA PRO A 379 -8.59 20.01 -21.76
C PRO A 379 -7.97 18.84 -20.96
N ASP A 380 -6.74 18.48 -21.32
CA ASP A 380 -5.96 17.41 -20.69
C ASP A 380 -5.68 17.75 -19.21
N ARG A 381 -5.19 18.96 -18.90
CA ARG A 381 -4.96 19.38 -17.50
C ARG A 381 -6.25 19.50 -16.69
N ARG A 382 -7.35 20.00 -17.28
CA ARG A 382 -8.67 20.07 -16.63
C ARG A 382 -9.17 18.71 -16.18
N PHE A 383 -8.96 17.68 -17.01
CA PHE A 383 -9.34 16.31 -16.67
C PHE A 383 -8.47 15.74 -15.52
N VAL A 384 -7.16 15.98 -15.54
CA VAL A 384 -6.25 15.60 -14.45
C VAL A 384 -6.65 16.27 -13.13
N GLU A 385 -6.90 17.58 -13.14
CA GLU A 385 -7.34 18.34 -11.95
C GLU A 385 -8.65 17.83 -11.37
N MET A 386 -9.60 17.45 -12.23
CA MET A 386 -10.86 16.86 -11.81
C MET A 386 -10.65 15.48 -11.16
N LEU A 387 -9.79 14.62 -11.72
CA LEU A 387 -9.46 13.32 -11.11
C LEU A 387 -8.74 13.47 -9.75
N GLU A 388 -7.82 14.44 -9.65
CA GLU A 388 -7.11 14.80 -8.41
C GLU A 388 -8.10 15.28 -7.33
N LEU A 389 -9.03 16.17 -7.67
CA LEU A 389 -10.05 16.69 -6.75
C LEU A 389 -11.09 15.63 -6.33
N LEU A 390 -11.44 14.72 -7.25
CA LEU A 390 -12.31 13.59 -6.98
C LEU A 390 -11.63 12.45 -6.22
N ASP A 391 -10.30 12.51 -6.03
CA ASP A 391 -9.48 11.50 -5.33
C ASP A 391 -9.66 10.12 -5.97
N THR A 392 -9.58 10.06 -7.30
CA THR A 392 -9.79 8.84 -8.09
C THR A 392 -8.81 8.73 -9.26
N THR A 393 -8.23 7.56 -9.43
CA THR A 393 -7.32 7.23 -10.53
C THR A 393 -7.90 6.17 -11.47
N THR A 394 -9.13 5.74 -11.22
CA THR A 394 -9.73 4.54 -11.86
C THR A 394 -9.95 4.68 -13.36
N LEU A 395 -10.01 5.91 -13.89
CA LEU A 395 -10.16 6.20 -15.32
C LEU A 395 -8.83 6.50 -16.03
N MET A 396 -7.70 6.56 -15.31
CA MET A 396 -6.37 6.75 -15.92
C MET A 396 -6.00 5.70 -16.99
N PRO A 397 -6.43 4.42 -16.92
CA PRO A 397 -6.21 3.48 -18.02
C PRO A 397 -6.88 3.90 -19.34
N ILE A 398 -8.04 4.56 -19.28
CA ILE A 398 -8.71 5.10 -20.47
C ILE A 398 -7.91 6.29 -21.01
N ALA A 399 -7.47 7.21 -20.14
CA ALA A 399 -6.61 8.32 -20.56
C ALA A 399 -5.33 7.81 -21.25
N LEU A 400 -4.63 6.85 -20.63
CA LEU A 400 -3.42 6.24 -21.22
C LEU A 400 -3.70 5.56 -22.57
N LEU A 401 -4.84 4.86 -22.72
CA LEU A 401 -5.25 4.26 -23.99
C LEU A 401 -5.44 5.32 -25.10
N LEU A 402 -6.02 6.48 -24.78
CA LEU A 402 -6.24 7.56 -25.74
C LEU A 402 -4.98 8.39 -26.02
N LEU A 403 -4.01 8.41 -25.10
CA LEU A 403 -2.73 9.11 -25.25
C LEU A 403 -1.69 8.27 -26.01
N ARG A 404 -1.75 6.94 -25.92
CA ARG A 404 -0.79 6.03 -26.57
C ARG A 404 -1.07 5.78 -28.06
N THR A 405 -1.96 6.55 -28.69
CA THR A 405 -2.35 6.38 -30.10
C THR A 405 -2.54 7.71 -30.81
N ASP A 406 -2.11 7.81 -32.05
CA ASP A 406 -2.34 8.97 -32.93
C ASP A 406 -3.63 8.81 -33.78
N GLN A 407 -4.38 7.72 -33.58
CA GLN A 407 -5.59 7.40 -34.34
C GLN A 407 -6.82 8.23 -33.92
N ILE A 408 -6.78 8.87 -32.74
CA ILE A 408 -7.84 9.75 -32.25
C ILE A 408 -7.39 11.21 -32.35
N SER A 409 -8.24 12.08 -32.91
CA SER A 409 -7.94 13.50 -32.99
C SER A 409 -7.98 14.17 -31.59
N ALA A 410 -7.30 15.30 -31.44
CA ALA A 410 -7.26 16.04 -30.18
C ALA A 410 -8.67 16.47 -29.73
N GLU A 411 -9.54 16.84 -30.68
CA GLU A 411 -10.93 17.23 -30.43
C GLU A 411 -11.76 16.06 -29.88
N ARG A 412 -11.63 14.87 -30.49
CA ARG A 412 -12.35 13.66 -30.03
C ARG A 412 -11.82 13.17 -28.69
N ARG A 413 -10.51 13.27 -28.44
CA ARG A 413 -9.92 12.97 -27.13
C ARG A 413 -10.43 13.93 -26.05
N ALA A 414 -10.50 15.23 -26.34
CA ALA A 414 -11.10 16.22 -25.44
C ALA A 414 -12.59 15.94 -25.18
N GLN A 415 -13.36 15.54 -26.21
CA GLN A 415 -14.75 15.14 -26.06
C GLN A 415 -14.92 13.88 -25.20
N ALA A 416 -14.05 12.88 -25.37
CA ALA A 416 -14.00 11.69 -24.52
C ALA A 416 -13.75 12.05 -23.04
N PHE A 417 -12.81 12.97 -22.76
CA PHE A 417 -12.58 13.47 -21.41
C PHE A 417 -13.78 14.26 -20.86
N ALA A 418 -14.46 15.08 -21.66
CA ALA A 418 -15.66 15.80 -21.25
C ALA A 418 -16.83 14.86 -20.87
N ILE A 419 -16.99 13.73 -21.59
CA ILE A 419 -17.96 12.67 -21.27
C ILE A 419 -17.63 12.03 -19.91
N LEU A 420 -16.37 11.64 -19.70
CA LEU A 420 -15.92 11.04 -18.45
C LEU A 420 -16.00 12.02 -17.26
N GLU A 421 -15.70 13.31 -17.49
CA GLU A 421 -15.88 14.39 -16.51
C GLU A 421 -17.35 14.54 -16.13
N SER A 422 -18.26 14.66 -17.11
CA SER A 422 -19.70 14.75 -16.85
C SER A 422 -20.20 13.55 -16.04
N PHE A 423 -19.84 12.34 -16.44
CA PHE A 423 -20.19 11.11 -15.72
C PHE A 423 -19.78 11.18 -14.24
N LEU A 424 -18.53 11.54 -13.95
CA LEU A 424 -18.01 11.60 -12.59
C LEU A 424 -18.61 12.74 -11.76
N VAL A 425 -18.67 13.96 -12.31
CA VAL A 425 -19.20 15.14 -11.62
C VAL A 425 -20.69 14.97 -11.31
N ARG A 426 -21.48 14.47 -12.27
CA ARG A 426 -22.90 14.19 -12.04
C ARG A 426 -23.12 13.17 -10.92
N ARG A 427 -22.37 12.05 -10.92
CA ARG A 427 -22.47 11.03 -9.85
C ARG A 427 -22.05 11.58 -8.48
N MET A 428 -21.02 12.43 -8.45
CA MET A 428 -20.56 13.11 -7.23
C MET A 428 -21.64 14.05 -6.67
N LEU A 429 -22.29 14.84 -7.52
CA LEU A 429 -23.39 15.73 -7.11
C LEU A 429 -24.60 14.94 -6.58
N CYS A 430 -25.04 13.90 -7.31
CA CYS A 430 -26.10 12.99 -6.85
C CYS A 430 -25.75 12.21 -5.56
N GLY A 431 -24.47 12.16 -5.17
CA GLY A 431 -23.99 11.43 -3.99
C GLY A 431 -23.97 9.92 -4.20
N TRP A 432 -23.85 9.46 -5.44
CA TRP A 432 -23.91 8.05 -5.79
C TRP A 432 -22.55 7.36 -5.54
N THR A 433 -22.62 6.05 -5.31
CA THR A 433 -21.46 5.22 -4.97
C THR A 433 -20.36 5.24 -6.04
N THR A 434 -19.10 5.24 -5.63
CA THR A 434 -17.92 5.05 -6.52
C THR A 434 -17.46 3.59 -6.58
N LYS A 435 -18.15 2.68 -5.87
CA LYS A 435 -17.92 1.23 -5.99
C LYS A 435 -18.06 0.79 -7.46
N ASN A 436 -17.23 -0.17 -7.87
CA ASN A 436 -17.19 -0.79 -9.20
C ASN A 436 -16.51 0.02 -10.34
N TYR A 437 -16.02 1.25 -10.09
CA TYR A 437 -15.35 2.05 -11.14
C TYR A 437 -14.16 1.33 -11.82
N ASN A 438 -13.37 0.53 -11.10
CA ASN A 438 -12.27 -0.25 -11.71
C ASN A 438 -12.76 -1.25 -12.77
N ARG A 439 -13.93 -1.89 -12.55
CA ARG A 439 -14.50 -2.84 -13.51
C ARG A 439 -15.15 -2.12 -14.69
N LEU A 440 -15.83 -1.01 -14.43
CA LEU A 440 -16.38 -0.14 -15.47
C LEU A 440 -15.26 0.38 -16.39
N ALA A 441 -14.15 0.86 -15.84
CA ALA A 441 -13.01 1.37 -16.60
C ALA A 441 -12.40 0.30 -17.51
N ALA A 442 -12.16 -0.91 -16.99
CA ALA A 442 -11.65 -2.04 -17.77
C ALA A 442 -12.61 -2.43 -18.92
N ALA A 443 -13.92 -2.50 -18.64
CA ALA A 443 -14.94 -2.77 -19.65
C ALA A 443 -14.97 -1.69 -20.75
N LEU A 444 -14.88 -0.40 -20.37
CA LEU A 444 -14.83 0.71 -21.33
C LEU A 444 -13.55 0.68 -22.17
N VAL A 445 -12.38 0.34 -21.60
CA VAL A 445 -11.15 0.07 -22.36
C VAL A 445 -11.41 -1.00 -23.42
N GLY A 446 -12.04 -2.11 -23.05
CA GLY A 446 -12.36 -3.21 -23.98
C GLY A 446 -13.30 -2.82 -25.12
N GLU A 447 -14.25 -1.92 -24.87
CA GLU A 447 -15.11 -1.37 -25.93
C GLU A 447 -14.37 -0.33 -26.80
N ILE A 448 -13.60 0.58 -26.22
CA ILE A 448 -12.82 1.60 -26.95
C ILE A 448 -11.78 0.95 -27.87
N LYS A 449 -11.16 -0.17 -27.47
CA LYS A 449 -10.20 -0.90 -28.32
C LYS A 449 -10.83 -1.46 -29.62
N LYS A 450 -12.17 -1.54 -29.72
CA LYS A 450 -12.88 -1.97 -30.95
C LYS A 450 -13.01 -0.85 -31.99
N ASP A 451 -13.14 0.39 -31.54
CA ASP A 451 -13.11 1.60 -32.38
C ASP A 451 -12.49 2.77 -31.61
N ILE A 452 -11.16 2.81 -31.62
CA ILE A 452 -10.39 3.84 -30.91
C ILE A 452 -10.47 5.20 -31.62
N THR A 453 -10.81 5.22 -32.91
CA THR A 453 -10.99 6.44 -33.71
C THR A 453 -12.27 7.20 -33.35
N HIS A 454 -13.26 6.52 -32.78
CA HIS A 454 -14.54 7.05 -32.30
C HIS A 454 -14.75 6.84 -30.78
N ALA A 455 -13.67 6.86 -29.99
CA ALA A 455 -13.74 6.57 -28.55
C ALA A 455 -14.72 7.46 -27.77
N ASP A 456 -14.91 8.71 -28.21
CA ASP A 456 -15.95 9.63 -27.75
C ASP A 456 -17.37 9.08 -27.94
N ALA A 457 -17.69 8.61 -29.15
CA ALA A 457 -19.00 8.02 -29.44
C ALA A 457 -19.21 6.67 -28.73
N VAL A 458 -18.15 5.86 -28.61
CA VAL A 458 -18.17 4.61 -27.84
C VAL A 458 -18.46 4.89 -26.36
N LEU A 459 -17.74 5.83 -25.74
CA LEU A 459 -17.98 6.24 -24.35
C LEU A 459 -19.40 6.76 -24.15
N GLN A 460 -19.87 7.66 -25.02
CA GLN A 460 -21.23 8.20 -24.98
C GLN A 460 -22.28 7.09 -24.99
N SER A 461 -22.20 6.18 -25.96
CA SER A 461 -23.15 5.07 -26.14
C SER A 461 -23.13 4.10 -24.96
N ARG A 462 -21.93 3.65 -24.54
CA ARG A 462 -21.79 2.63 -23.49
C ARG A 462 -22.17 3.14 -22.10
N LEU A 463 -21.89 4.41 -21.78
CA LEU A 463 -22.32 5.02 -20.51
C LEU A 463 -23.80 5.40 -20.50
N ALA A 464 -24.39 5.76 -21.65
CA ALA A 464 -25.82 6.04 -21.76
C ALA A 464 -26.70 4.78 -21.63
N ALA A 465 -26.22 3.64 -22.15
CA ALA A 465 -26.91 2.34 -22.07
C ALA A 465 -26.81 1.66 -20.68
N GLU A 466 -26.01 2.19 -19.75
CA GLU A 466 -25.76 1.57 -18.46
C GLU A 466 -26.87 1.85 -17.44
N THR A 467 -27.60 0.80 -17.07
CA THR A 467 -28.77 0.86 -16.17
C THR A 467 -28.46 0.43 -14.73
N ALA A 468 -27.34 -0.27 -14.48
CA ALA A 468 -27.02 -0.77 -13.15
C ALA A 468 -26.74 0.40 -12.18
N PRO A 469 -27.35 0.47 -10.97
CA PRO A 469 -27.19 1.62 -10.06
C PRO A 469 -25.73 1.96 -9.70
N ALA A 470 -24.86 0.94 -9.65
CA ALA A 470 -23.43 1.10 -9.41
C ALA A 470 -22.70 1.89 -10.51
N ASN A 471 -23.18 1.84 -11.76
CA ASN A 471 -22.50 2.38 -12.93
C ASN A 471 -23.32 3.43 -13.71
N ARG A 472 -24.65 3.54 -13.53
CA ARG A 472 -25.56 4.42 -14.29
C ARG A 472 -25.07 5.87 -14.37
N TRP A 473 -25.13 6.48 -15.56
CA TRP A 473 -24.91 7.92 -15.76
C TRP A 473 -26.15 8.71 -15.32
N PRO A 474 -26.06 9.66 -14.36
CA PRO A 474 -27.23 10.45 -13.96
C PRO A 474 -27.80 11.31 -15.11
N ARG A 475 -29.12 11.23 -15.27
CA ARG A 475 -29.91 12.11 -16.15
C ARG A 475 -30.16 13.46 -15.47
N ASP A 476 -30.72 14.39 -16.21
CA ASP A 476 -30.98 15.75 -15.71
C ASP A 476 -31.98 15.73 -14.54
N ASP A 477 -32.99 14.87 -14.59
CA ASP A 477 -33.95 14.70 -13.47
C ASP A 477 -33.28 14.19 -12.19
N ASP A 478 -32.29 13.29 -12.30
CA ASP A 478 -31.53 12.82 -11.14
C ASP A 478 -30.76 13.99 -10.48
N LEU A 479 -30.24 14.93 -11.29
CA LEU A 479 -29.57 16.14 -10.79
C LEU A 479 -30.56 17.15 -10.19
N TYR A 480 -31.68 17.44 -10.86
CA TYR A 480 -32.69 18.34 -10.31
C TYR A 480 -33.25 17.82 -8.98
N ALA A 481 -33.51 16.51 -8.87
CA ALA A 481 -33.93 15.87 -7.62
C ALA A 481 -32.84 15.90 -6.53
N ALA A 482 -31.56 15.83 -6.90
CA ALA A 482 -30.46 15.91 -5.94
C ALA A 482 -30.18 17.34 -5.47
N LEU A 483 -30.11 18.31 -6.39
CA LEU A 483 -29.58 19.66 -6.12
C LEU A 483 -30.61 20.65 -5.60
N ARG A 484 -31.90 20.47 -5.91
CA ARG A 484 -32.99 21.32 -5.40
C ARG A 484 -33.44 20.94 -3.98
N ASN A 485 -33.35 19.66 -3.63
CA ASN A 485 -34.05 19.08 -2.48
C ASN A 485 -33.12 18.56 -1.36
N LYS A 486 -31.80 18.58 -1.55
CA LYS A 486 -30.83 18.04 -0.59
C LYS A 486 -29.75 19.05 -0.24
N ASP A 487 -29.26 18.95 0.98
CA ASP A 487 -28.09 19.69 1.42
C ASP A 487 -26.86 19.27 0.62
N MET A 488 -26.13 20.27 0.10
CA MET A 488 -24.85 20.08 -0.56
C MET A 488 -23.70 20.41 0.39
N TYR A 489 -23.81 21.52 1.13
CA TYR A 489 -22.86 21.86 2.17
C TYR A 489 -22.91 20.82 3.30
N GLY A 490 -21.76 20.44 3.85
CA GLY A 490 -21.62 19.35 4.83
C GLY A 490 -21.71 17.94 4.22
N GLN A 491 -22.61 17.71 3.25
CA GLN A 491 -22.81 16.42 2.57
C GLN A 491 -21.83 16.16 1.42
N ARG A 492 -21.15 17.19 0.91
CA ARG A 492 -20.07 17.11 -0.08
C ARG A 492 -18.83 17.84 0.43
N ARG A 493 -17.64 17.40 0.00
CA ARG A 493 -16.40 18.13 0.28
C ARG A 493 -16.50 19.53 -0.33
N GLN A 494 -16.09 20.54 0.43
CA GLN A 494 -16.29 21.94 0.05
C GLN A 494 -15.47 22.33 -1.20
N ASP A 495 -14.26 21.79 -1.34
CA ASP A 495 -13.40 21.95 -2.51
C ASP A 495 -14.07 21.53 -3.83
N ARG A 496 -14.86 20.45 -3.82
CA ARG A 496 -15.67 20.00 -4.96
C ARG A 496 -16.80 20.96 -5.30
N LEU A 497 -17.46 21.53 -4.29
CA LEU A 497 -18.49 22.54 -4.52
C LEU A 497 -17.89 23.86 -5.02
N VAL A 498 -16.69 24.23 -4.55
CA VAL A 498 -15.93 25.38 -5.06
C VAL A 498 -15.61 25.18 -6.54
N MET A 499 -15.11 24.00 -6.94
CA MET A 499 -14.89 23.67 -8.36
C MET A 499 -16.20 23.74 -9.18
N VAL A 500 -17.33 23.24 -8.66
CA VAL A 500 -18.61 23.32 -9.38
C VAL A 500 -19.05 24.76 -9.61
N LEU A 501 -19.03 25.59 -8.56
CA LEU A 501 -19.38 27.01 -8.69
C LEU A 501 -18.36 27.79 -9.55
N TRP A 502 -17.08 27.40 -9.55
CA TRP A 502 -16.06 28.00 -10.40
C TRP A 502 -16.26 27.65 -11.89
N ARG A 503 -16.61 26.40 -12.20
CA ARG A 503 -16.97 26.01 -13.58
C ARG A 503 -18.23 26.73 -14.07
N ILE A 504 -19.20 27.01 -13.19
CA ILE A 504 -20.35 27.87 -13.50
C ILE A 504 -19.90 29.31 -13.77
N GLU A 505 -19.01 29.86 -12.94
CA GLU A 505 -18.40 31.18 -13.15
C GLU A 505 -17.67 31.29 -14.51
N GLU A 506 -16.85 30.30 -14.87
CA GLU A 506 -16.17 30.22 -16.19
C GLU A 506 -17.19 30.19 -17.34
N HIS A 507 -18.23 29.36 -17.24
CA HIS A 507 -19.29 29.24 -18.25
C HIS A 507 -20.06 30.56 -18.45
N LEU A 508 -20.36 31.27 -17.35
CA LEU A 508 -21.04 32.57 -17.39
C LEU A 508 -20.17 33.67 -18.03
N ARG A 509 -18.84 33.59 -17.88
CA ARG A 509 -17.90 34.51 -18.57
C ARG A 509 -17.80 34.20 -20.05
N ILE A 510 -17.63 32.93 -20.42
CA ILE A 510 -17.52 32.51 -21.83
C ILE A 510 -18.78 32.88 -22.63
N ALA A 511 -19.96 32.85 -21.99
CA ALA A 511 -21.22 33.27 -22.59
C ALA A 511 -21.39 34.80 -22.76
N ASP A 512 -20.54 35.62 -22.12
CA ASP A 512 -20.61 37.09 -22.16
C ASP A 512 -19.34 37.68 -22.78
N ASN A 513 -19.44 38.10 -24.04
CA ASN A 513 -18.31 38.68 -24.79
C ASN A 513 -17.85 40.08 -24.29
N LYS A 514 -18.45 40.61 -23.21
CA LYS A 514 -18.10 41.90 -22.61
C LYS A 514 -17.32 41.79 -21.30
N VAL A 515 -17.00 40.57 -20.83
CA VAL A 515 -16.19 40.35 -19.62
C VAL A 515 -14.84 39.70 -19.91
N GLU A 516 -13.92 39.81 -18.96
CA GLU A 516 -12.56 39.30 -19.04
C GLU A 516 -12.51 37.76 -19.15
N GLN A 517 -11.95 37.28 -20.25
CA GLN A 517 -11.82 35.86 -20.58
C GLN A 517 -10.46 35.30 -20.12
N GLY A 518 -10.38 33.97 -19.94
CA GLY A 518 -9.13 33.27 -19.70
C GLY A 518 -8.48 33.50 -18.32
N LEU A 519 -9.19 34.11 -17.38
CA LEU A 519 -8.70 34.30 -16.01
C LEU A 519 -8.73 32.98 -15.22
N ALA A 520 -7.60 32.62 -14.61
CA ALA A 520 -7.49 31.48 -13.72
C ALA A 520 -8.29 31.70 -12.41
N ALA A 521 -8.64 30.60 -11.73
CA ALA A 521 -9.30 30.65 -10.44
C ALA A 521 -8.47 31.44 -9.41
N PRO A 522 -9.02 32.48 -8.77
CA PRO A 522 -8.36 33.17 -7.67
C PRO A 522 -7.99 32.20 -6.56
N SER A 523 -6.73 32.26 -6.10
CA SER A 523 -6.26 31.39 -5.01
C SER A 523 -7.10 31.61 -3.75
N LYS A 524 -7.53 30.53 -3.09
CA LYS A 524 -8.28 30.56 -1.81
C LYS A 524 -9.69 31.18 -1.91
N LEU A 525 -10.43 30.87 -2.98
CA LEU A 525 -11.89 31.00 -2.95
C LEU A 525 -12.50 30.04 -1.91
N THR A 526 -13.58 30.49 -1.30
CA THR A 526 -14.33 29.82 -0.22
C THR A 526 -15.82 29.84 -0.53
N LEU A 527 -16.56 28.91 0.06
CA LEU A 527 -18.03 28.92 0.03
C LEU A 527 -18.55 29.94 1.05
N GLU A 528 -19.41 30.84 0.61
CA GLU A 528 -20.20 31.72 1.45
C GLU A 528 -21.68 31.33 1.38
N HIS A 529 -22.37 31.42 2.51
CA HIS A 529 -23.81 31.25 2.65
C HIS A 529 -24.50 32.60 2.52
N ILE A 530 -25.40 32.79 1.54
CA ILE A 530 -26.10 34.07 1.34
C ILE A 530 -26.98 34.36 2.56
N ILE A 531 -27.96 33.48 2.84
CA ILE A 531 -28.61 33.35 4.16
C ILE A 531 -27.59 32.68 5.10
N PRO A 532 -27.05 33.37 6.12
CA PRO A 532 -26.00 32.84 6.98
C PRO A 532 -26.50 31.70 7.87
N GLN A 533 -25.58 30.92 8.43
CA GLN A 533 -25.92 29.82 9.34
C GLN A 533 -26.49 30.32 10.67
N ALA A 534 -26.00 31.46 11.18
CA ALA A 534 -26.57 32.19 12.31
C ALA A 534 -27.38 33.38 11.80
N TRP A 535 -28.58 33.08 11.30
CA TRP A 535 -29.50 34.01 10.63
C TRP A 535 -30.39 34.80 11.60
N GLU A 536 -30.54 34.30 12.84
CA GLU A 536 -31.54 34.73 13.82
C GLU A 536 -31.45 36.22 14.19
N SER A 537 -30.27 36.85 14.05
CA SER A 537 -30.05 38.26 14.41
C SER A 537 -30.54 39.27 13.36
N HIS A 538 -30.52 38.92 12.07
CA HIS A 538 -30.72 39.89 10.99
C HIS A 538 -31.67 39.41 9.88
N TRP A 539 -32.12 38.16 9.92
CA TRP A 539 -32.97 37.56 8.89
C TRP A 539 -34.27 37.09 9.55
N PRO A 540 -35.36 37.89 9.50
CA PRO A 540 -36.64 37.49 10.08
C PRO A 540 -37.22 36.27 9.37
N LEU A 541 -38.10 35.55 10.06
CA LEU A 541 -38.88 34.45 9.49
C LEU A 541 -40.18 34.97 8.91
N ASP A 542 -40.62 34.44 7.77
CA ASP A 542 -41.96 34.69 7.25
C ASP A 542 -43.00 33.96 8.11
N GLY A 543 -43.99 34.69 8.61
CA GLY A 543 -45.08 34.15 9.44
C GLY A 543 -46.14 33.36 8.66
N ASN A 544 -46.08 33.33 7.32
CA ASN A 544 -47.06 32.63 6.49
C ASN A 544 -46.86 31.11 6.38
N GLN A 545 -45.82 30.54 7.02
CA GLN A 545 -45.57 29.10 7.02
C GLN A 545 -45.90 28.43 8.36
N ASN A 546 -46.35 27.17 8.30
CA ASN A 546 -46.70 26.38 9.50
C ASN A 546 -45.49 26.08 10.41
N ASP A 547 -44.29 26.00 9.85
CA ASP A 547 -43.01 25.95 10.61
C ASP A 547 -41.91 26.67 9.80
N PRO A 548 -41.77 28.00 9.97
CA PRO A 548 -40.77 28.78 9.23
C PRO A 548 -39.33 28.40 9.57
N THR A 549 -39.08 27.96 10.81
CA THR A 549 -37.75 27.61 11.31
C THR A 549 -37.26 26.31 10.67
N ALA A 550 -38.11 25.27 10.63
CA ALA A 550 -37.79 24.04 9.92
C ALA A 550 -37.65 24.30 8.41
N TRP A 551 -38.53 25.14 7.84
CA TRP A 551 -38.41 25.52 6.43
C TRP A 551 -37.05 26.14 6.11
N ARG A 552 -36.65 27.20 6.83
CA ARG A 552 -35.32 27.83 6.68
C ARG A 552 -34.19 26.81 6.82
N SER A 553 -34.23 25.99 7.87
CA SER A 553 -33.21 24.99 8.16
C SER A 553 -32.98 24.03 6.98
N THR A 554 -34.04 23.57 6.31
CA THR A 554 -33.92 22.70 5.12
C THR A 554 -33.40 23.41 3.86
N HIS A 555 -33.25 24.74 3.85
CA HIS A 555 -32.74 25.52 2.71
C HIS A 555 -31.31 26.03 2.92
N LEU A 556 -30.85 26.19 4.17
CA LEU A 556 -29.54 26.77 4.51
C LEU A 556 -28.37 26.12 3.75
N HIS A 557 -28.36 24.80 3.59
CA HIS A 557 -27.22 24.07 3.01
C HIS A 557 -27.40 23.65 1.54
N ARG A 558 -28.49 24.08 0.90
CA ARG A 558 -28.75 23.83 -0.53
C ARG A 558 -27.86 24.65 -1.43
N LEU A 559 -27.59 24.15 -2.64
CA LEU A 559 -26.74 24.80 -3.64
C LEU A 559 -27.16 26.25 -3.94
N GLY A 560 -28.47 26.51 -3.98
CA GLY A 560 -29.02 27.84 -4.23
C GLY A 560 -28.67 28.91 -3.18
N ASN A 561 -28.29 28.51 -1.96
CA ASN A 561 -27.83 29.44 -0.92
C ASN A 561 -26.30 29.67 -0.93
N LEU A 562 -25.54 28.92 -1.74
CA LEU A 562 -24.08 28.94 -1.74
C LEU A 562 -23.52 29.83 -2.86
N THR A 563 -22.51 30.64 -2.54
CA THR A 563 -21.75 31.38 -3.54
C THR A 563 -20.26 31.40 -3.24
N LEU A 564 -19.45 31.96 -4.17
CA LEU A 564 -18.01 32.05 -4.04
C LEU A 564 -17.55 33.42 -3.55
N THR A 565 -16.66 33.44 -2.56
CA THR A 565 -16.00 34.66 -2.07
C THR A 565 -14.55 34.37 -1.67
N THR A 566 -13.70 35.40 -1.59
CA THR A 566 -12.37 35.25 -0.97
C THR A 566 -12.52 35.11 0.54
N GLY A 567 -11.59 34.42 1.21
CA GLY A 567 -11.62 34.28 2.68
C GLY A 567 -11.84 35.59 3.46
N PRO A 568 -11.12 36.70 3.15
CA PRO A 568 -11.36 37.99 3.81
C PRO A 568 -12.75 38.58 3.55
N LEU A 569 -13.29 38.43 2.33
CA LEU A 569 -14.63 38.89 2.01
C LEU A 569 -15.68 38.06 2.77
N ASN A 570 -15.55 36.74 2.78
CA ASN A 570 -16.39 35.81 3.55
C ASN A 570 -16.47 36.21 5.03
N SER A 571 -15.32 36.39 5.68
CA SER A 571 -15.25 36.85 7.08
C SER A 571 -15.87 38.23 7.31
N SER A 572 -15.86 39.12 6.32
CA SER A 572 -16.51 40.44 6.40
C SER A 572 -18.02 40.42 6.16
N LEU A 573 -18.53 39.40 5.45
CA LEU A 573 -19.96 39.20 5.17
C LEU A 573 -20.66 38.54 6.36
N SER A 574 -20.07 37.46 6.89
CA SER A 574 -20.50 36.79 8.14
C SER A 574 -22.04 36.67 8.24
N ASN A 575 -22.63 37.20 9.32
CA ASN A 575 -24.08 37.15 9.58
C ASN A 575 -24.82 38.44 9.16
N LEU A 576 -24.24 39.30 8.30
CA LEU A 576 -24.90 40.54 7.86
C LEU A 576 -26.26 40.27 7.19
N PRO A 577 -27.20 41.23 7.24
CA PRO A 577 -28.43 41.18 6.44
C PRO A 577 -28.11 41.20 4.94
N TRP A 578 -29.03 40.72 4.11
CA TRP A 578 -28.89 40.79 2.65
C TRP A 578 -28.73 42.24 2.18
N HIS A 579 -29.68 43.08 2.56
CA HIS A 579 -29.79 44.47 2.16
C HIS A 579 -30.32 45.29 3.33
N ALA A 580 -29.58 46.32 3.74
CA ALA A 580 -29.95 47.19 4.87
C ALA A 580 -29.46 48.61 4.55
N PRO A 581 -30.24 49.42 3.82
CA PRO A 581 -29.79 50.73 3.30
C PRO A 581 -29.23 51.68 4.38
N ASP A 582 -29.82 51.65 5.57
CA ASP A 582 -29.47 52.52 6.71
C ASP A 582 -28.21 52.06 7.48
N GLU A 583 -27.76 50.81 7.26
CA GLU A 583 -26.52 50.29 7.85
C GLU A 583 -25.30 50.66 7.00
N PRO A 584 -24.09 50.76 7.59
CA PRO A 584 -22.87 51.09 6.84
C PRO A 584 -22.39 49.94 5.92
N LYS A 585 -22.85 48.71 6.16
CA LYS A 585 -22.55 47.51 5.36
C LYS A 585 -23.72 46.53 5.39
N ASP A 586 -23.95 45.88 4.25
CA ASP A 586 -24.78 44.67 4.12
C ASP A 586 -24.10 43.69 3.14
N LYS A 587 -24.65 42.48 2.98
CA LYS A 587 -24.05 41.49 2.08
C LYS A 587 -24.08 41.95 0.63
N ARG A 588 -25.22 42.50 0.17
CA ARG A 588 -25.43 42.91 -1.23
C ARG A 588 -24.44 43.98 -1.69
N ARG A 589 -24.30 45.10 -0.96
CA ARG A 589 -23.34 46.18 -1.26
C ARG A 589 -21.89 45.69 -1.15
N SER A 590 -21.58 44.84 -0.18
CA SER A 590 -20.24 44.27 -0.03
C SER A 590 -19.88 43.35 -1.21
N LEU A 591 -20.82 42.55 -1.71
CA LEU A 591 -20.60 41.74 -2.92
C LEU A 591 -20.39 42.61 -4.16
N VAL A 592 -21.14 43.69 -4.34
CA VAL A 592 -20.93 44.67 -5.44
C VAL A 592 -19.57 45.36 -5.35
N GLN A 593 -19.16 45.74 -4.14
CA GLN A 593 -17.95 46.53 -3.94
C GLN A 593 -16.67 45.69 -4.08
N TYR A 594 -16.69 44.41 -3.68
CA TYR A 594 -15.48 43.61 -3.52
C TYR A 594 -15.44 42.32 -4.37
N SER A 595 -16.54 41.91 -5.02
CA SER A 595 -16.55 40.71 -5.87
C SER A 595 -16.50 41.04 -7.36
N LEU A 596 -15.56 40.41 -8.07
CA LEU A 596 -15.44 40.45 -9.53
C LEU A 596 -16.00 39.18 -10.20
N LEU A 597 -16.84 38.41 -9.48
CA LEU A 597 -17.42 37.17 -9.98
C LEU A 597 -18.77 37.44 -10.64
N LYS A 598 -18.95 36.96 -11.88
CA LYS A 598 -20.20 37.06 -12.63
C LYS A 598 -21.34 36.38 -11.88
N LEU A 599 -21.05 35.25 -11.24
CA LEU A 599 -21.92 34.51 -10.32
C LEU A 599 -22.50 35.41 -9.21
N ASN A 600 -21.68 36.27 -8.59
CA ASN A 600 -22.15 37.19 -7.55
C ASN A 600 -22.89 38.39 -8.15
N THR A 601 -22.43 38.87 -9.32
CA THR A 601 -23.11 39.95 -10.05
C THR A 601 -24.55 39.56 -10.42
N THR A 602 -24.76 38.33 -10.89
CA THR A 602 -26.10 37.79 -11.17
C THR A 602 -26.97 37.77 -9.91
N VAL A 603 -26.45 37.28 -8.76
CA VAL A 603 -27.23 37.27 -7.51
C VAL A 603 -27.65 38.67 -7.07
N VAL A 604 -26.74 39.66 -7.12
CA VAL A 604 -27.06 41.02 -6.69
C VAL A 604 -28.01 41.75 -7.66
N HIS A 605 -27.96 41.40 -8.95
CA HIS A 605 -28.87 41.91 -9.96
C HIS A 605 -30.28 41.32 -9.80
N ASP A 606 -30.38 39.99 -9.69
CA ASP A 606 -31.66 39.28 -9.70
C ASP A 606 -32.41 39.40 -8.36
N TYR A 607 -31.70 39.61 -7.25
CA TYR A 607 -32.25 39.76 -5.90
C TYR A 607 -31.91 41.14 -5.30
N PRO A 608 -32.50 42.24 -5.80
CA PRO A 608 -32.06 43.59 -5.45
C PRO A 608 -32.47 44.06 -4.04
N GLU A 609 -33.54 43.51 -3.47
CA GLU A 609 -34.13 43.99 -2.21
C GLU A 609 -34.15 42.93 -1.11
N HIS A 610 -34.58 41.70 -1.43
CA HIS A 610 -34.71 40.58 -0.51
C HIS A 610 -34.05 39.33 -1.08
N PHE A 611 -33.67 38.41 -0.20
CA PHE A 611 -33.23 37.06 -0.53
C PHE A 611 -33.79 36.14 0.56
N ASP A 612 -34.39 35.02 0.17
CA ASP A 612 -35.15 34.13 1.06
C ASP A 612 -35.12 32.68 0.56
N GLU A 613 -35.90 31.80 1.18
CA GLU A 613 -35.96 30.39 0.77
C GLU A 613 -36.57 30.19 -0.62
N HIS A 614 -37.42 31.11 -1.10
CA HIS A 614 -37.92 31.07 -2.48
C HIS A 614 -36.78 31.38 -3.45
N SER A 615 -36.03 32.45 -3.18
CA SER A 615 -34.81 32.86 -3.88
C SER A 615 -33.77 31.73 -3.93
N VAL A 616 -33.59 30.98 -2.83
CA VAL A 616 -32.74 29.77 -2.79
C VAL A 616 -33.23 28.69 -3.74
N ASN A 617 -34.54 28.46 -3.86
CA ASN A 617 -35.10 27.44 -4.76
C ASN A 617 -35.02 27.85 -6.24
N GLU A 618 -35.32 29.11 -6.55
CA GLU A 618 -35.17 29.67 -7.90
C GLU A 618 -33.71 29.63 -8.36
N ARG A 619 -32.80 30.20 -7.55
CA ARG A 619 -31.35 30.18 -7.82
C ARG A 619 -30.80 28.76 -7.87
N GLY A 620 -31.27 27.85 -7.02
CA GLY A 620 -30.88 26.43 -7.06
C GLY A 620 -31.28 25.75 -8.37
N THR A 621 -32.46 26.09 -8.90
CA THR A 621 -32.94 25.61 -10.21
C THR A 621 -32.11 26.20 -11.35
N TRP A 622 -31.82 27.52 -11.31
CA TRP A 622 -30.96 28.19 -12.27
C TRP A 622 -29.53 27.61 -12.28
N LEU A 623 -28.90 27.42 -11.12
CA LEU A 623 -27.57 26.79 -11.02
C LEU A 623 -27.58 25.36 -11.57
N THR A 624 -28.64 24.59 -11.30
CA THR A 624 -28.79 23.24 -11.86
C THR A 624 -28.85 23.27 -13.38
N SER A 625 -29.55 24.24 -13.98
CA SER A 625 -29.58 24.41 -15.45
C SER A 625 -28.21 24.77 -16.05
N ARG A 626 -27.32 25.41 -15.30
CA ARG A 626 -25.92 25.65 -15.73
C ARG A 626 -25.09 24.39 -15.59
N ILE A 627 -25.28 23.62 -14.52
CA ILE A 627 -24.63 22.31 -14.32
C ILE A 627 -24.97 21.35 -15.46
N THR A 628 -26.23 21.30 -15.93
CA THR A 628 -26.61 20.42 -17.05
C THR A 628 -26.07 20.89 -18.39
N GLN A 629 -25.82 22.20 -18.58
CA GLN A 629 -25.16 22.75 -19.78
C GLN A 629 -23.65 22.47 -19.80
N ILE A 630 -22.97 22.58 -18.66
CA ILE A 630 -21.51 22.37 -18.54
C ILE A 630 -21.18 20.88 -18.60
N TRP A 631 -21.97 20.05 -17.90
CA TRP A 631 -21.85 18.60 -17.88
C TRP A 631 -23.12 17.99 -18.45
N PRO A 632 -23.23 17.81 -19.79
CA PRO A 632 -24.41 17.24 -20.43
C PRO A 632 -24.64 15.78 -20.02
N GLY A 633 -25.90 15.36 -19.99
CA GLY A 633 -26.30 14.01 -19.61
C GLY A 633 -26.14 12.98 -20.73
N PRO A 634 -26.53 11.72 -20.47
CA PRO A 634 -26.63 10.73 -21.53
C PRO A 634 -27.69 11.16 -22.55
N GLN A 635 -27.25 11.58 -23.74
CA GLN A 635 -28.14 11.79 -24.88
C GLN A 635 -28.67 10.43 -25.34
N LEU A 636 -29.99 10.26 -25.30
CA LEU A 636 -30.67 9.06 -25.80
C LEU A 636 -30.97 9.23 -27.29
N SER A 637 -30.90 8.13 -28.03
CA SER A 637 -31.44 8.11 -29.40
C SER A 637 -32.96 8.25 -29.35
N PRO A 638 -33.60 9.04 -30.23
CA PRO A 638 -35.03 9.37 -30.15
C PRO A 638 -35.99 8.17 -30.26
N GLU A 639 -35.50 6.97 -30.59
CA GLU A 639 -36.30 5.74 -30.59
C GLU A 639 -36.70 5.27 -29.17
N SER A 640 -35.90 5.56 -28.12
CA SER A 640 -36.21 5.12 -26.75
C SER A 640 -37.18 6.01 -25.97
N ASP A 641 -37.41 7.24 -26.46
CA ASP A 641 -38.34 8.17 -25.80
C ASP A 641 -39.80 7.78 -26.08
N LEU A 642 -40.07 7.15 -27.23
CA LEU A 642 -41.40 6.64 -27.59
C LEU A 642 -41.89 5.54 -26.62
N GLU A 643 -41.02 4.59 -26.24
CA GLU A 643 -41.40 3.58 -25.23
C GLU A 643 -41.64 4.21 -23.84
N SER A 644 -40.86 5.24 -23.49
CA SER A 644 -40.99 5.94 -22.21
C SER A 644 -42.25 6.81 -22.11
N GLU A 645 -42.64 7.49 -23.20
CA GLU A 645 -43.92 8.21 -23.31
C GLU A 645 -45.12 7.24 -23.32
N MET A 646 -44.98 6.06 -23.95
CA MET A 646 -46.05 5.05 -23.96
C MET A 646 -46.29 4.43 -22.57
N LEU A 647 -45.25 4.20 -21.77
CA LEU A 647 -45.42 3.74 -20.38
C LEU A 647 -46.02 4.81 -19.47
N THR A 648 -45.65 6.09 -19.63
CA THR A 648 -46.17 7.18 -18.77
C THR A 648 -47.63 7.54 -19.09
N ARG A 649 -48.04 7.48 -20.36
CA ARG A 649 -49.47 7.64 -20.74
C ARG A 649 -50.37 6.48 -20.29
N GLY A 650 -49.81 5.35 -19.88
CA GLY A 650 -50.56 4.19 -19.41
C GLY A 650 -51.20 4.32 -18.01
N VAL A 651 -50.89 5.39 -17.25
CA VAL A 651 -51.23 5.47 -15.81
C VAL A 651 -52.38 6.45 -15.50
N GLU A 652 -52.71 7.40 -16.38
CA GLU A 652 -53.74 8.44 -16.12
C GLU A 652 -55.12 8.15 -16.76
N GLY A 653 -55.33 6.94 -17.30
CA GLY A 653 -56.49 6.61 -18.16
C GLY A 653 -57.46 5.54 -17.65
N ALA A 654 -57.76 5.47 -16.34
CA ALA A 654 -58.57 4.37 -15.79
C ALA A 654 -59.65 4.80 -14.77
N ALA A 655 -60.63 5.61 -15.21
CA ALA A 655 -61.82 5.91 -14.41
C ALA A 655 -63.08 6.27 -15.24
N ALA A 656 -63.57 5.37 -16.12
CA ALA A 656 -64.98 5.37 -16.57
C ALA A 656 -65.41 4.08 -17.31
N SER A 657 -66.65 3.65 -17.03
CA SER A 657 -67.58 2.85 -17.87
C SER A 657 -67.15 1.51 -18.50
N GLU A 658 -67.61 0.46 -17.82
CA GLU A 658 -68.19 -0.80 -18.32
C GLU A 658 -68.40 -1.03 -19.84
N SER A 659 -68.05 -2.25 -20.29
CA SER A 659 -68.96 -3.26 -20.89
C SER A 659 -68.37 -4.04 -22.09
N ALA A 660 -69.00 -5.17 -22.40
CA ALA A 660 -68.76 -6.13 -23.48
C ALA A 660 -67.73 -7.28 -23.24
N VAL A 661 -68.19 -8.49 -23.56
CA VAL A 661 -67.56 -9.80 -23.38
C VAL A 661 -66.71 -10.18 -24.61
N PRO A 662 -65.56 -10.87 -24.46
CA PRO A 662 -64.77 -11.34 -25.60
C PRO A 662 -65.26 -12.71 -26.13
N PRO A 663 -65.20 -12.95 -27.46
CA PRO A 663 -65.27 -14.29 -28.02
C PRO A 663 -63.91 -15.00 -27.96
N GLN A 664 -63.92 -16.33 -27.85
CA GLN A 664 -62.71 -17.17 -27.79
C GLN A 664 -62.09 -17.45 -29.17
N PRO A 665 -60.79 -17.79 -29.24
CA PRO A 665 -60.13 -18.33 -30.43
C PRO A 665 -60.16 -19.86 -30.48
N GLU A 666 -60.21 -20.44 -31.68
CA GLU A 666 -59.96 -21.87 -31.94
C GLU A 666 -59.50 -22.05 -33.42
N PRO A 667 -58.92 -23.21 -33.83
CA PRO A 667 -57.51 -23.56 -33.59
C PRO A 667 -56.80 -24.03 -34.89
N LEU A 668 -55.61 -24.65 -34.77
CA LEU A 668 -55.10 -25.83 -35.54
C LEU A 668 -53.64 -26.14 -35.06
N TYR A 669 -53.35 -27.30 -34.46
CA TYR A 669 -52.81 -28.54 -35.07
C TYR A 669 -51.43 -28.37 -35.79
N ALA A 670 -50.40 -29.24 -35.64
CA ALA A 670 -50.32 -30.54 -34.95
C ALA A 670 -48.86 -31.00 -34.62
N ALA A 671 -48.75 -31.84 -33.58
CA ALA A 671 -47.96 -33.10 -33.48
C ALA A 671 -46.45 -33.14 -33.83
N ASN A 672 -45.58 -33.68 -32.96
CA ASN A 672 -45.53 -35.14 -32.73
C ASN A 672 -44.92 -35.61 -31.38
N ARG A 673 -45.13 -36.91 -31.07
CA ARG A 673 -44.72 -37.70 -29.88
C ARG A 673 -43.22 -38.10 -29.95
N GLU A 674 -42.53 -38.62 -28.92
CA GLU A 674 -42.79 -39.78 -28.00
C GLU A 674 -42.15 -39.54 -26.60
N GLN A 675 -42.88 -39.69 -25.48
CA GLN A 675 -43.13 -40.91 -24.67
C GLN A 675 -41.92 -41.64 -24.04
N ARG A 676 -41.71 -41.45 -22.72
CA ARG A 676 -41.92 -42.50 -21.68
C ARG A 676 -41.92 -41.91 -20.25
N GLN A 677 -42.72 -42.53 -19.38
CA GLN A 677 -43.00 -42.24 -17.95
C GLN A 677 -42.74 -43.55 -17.15
N PRO A 678 -42.97 -43.63 -15.82
CA PRO A 678 -42.93 -42.64 -14.73
C PRO A 678 -41.95 -43.08 -13.60
N ALA A 679 -41.66 -42.27 -12.57
CA ALA A 679 -42.28 -42.27 -11.23
C ALA A 679 -41.30 -41.58 -10.24
N LEU A 680 -41.62 -41.15 -9.01
CA LEU A 680 -42.85 -41.14 -8.18
C LEU A 680 -42.78 -39.92 -7.20
N THR A 681 -43.75 -39.78 -6.30
CA THR A 681 -43.95 -38.67 -5.31
C THR A 681 -44.69 -39.23 -4.07
N PRO A 682 -45.02 -38.48 -3.00
CA PRO A 682 -44.38 -37.37 -2.23
C PRO A 682 -44.42 -37.76 -0.70
N PRO A 683 -44.70 -36.92 0.35
CA PRO A 683 -44.64 -35.44 0.54
C PRO A 683 -43.87 -34.97 1.82
N GLY A 684 -43.78 -33.64 2.00
CA GLY A 684 -43.21 -32.95 3.20
C GLY A 684 -44.21 -32.75 4.36
N PRO A 685 -43.85 -31.96 5.40
CA PRO A 685 -44.33 -30.55 5.54
C PRO A 685 -43.17 -29.53 5.81
N HIS A 686 -43.20 -28.25 5.39
CA HIS A 686 -43.97 -27.07 5.89
C HIS A 686 -43.65 -26.68 7.36
N VAL A 687 -43.55 -25.43 7.86
CA VAL A 687 -43.67 -24.00 7.41
C VAL A 687 -42.88 -23.14 8.46
N VAL A 688 -42.62 -21.81 8.41
CA VAL A 688 -43.03 -20.62 7.60
C VAL A 688 -41.81 -19.65 7.53
N ASP A 689 -41.83 -18.61 6.68
CA ASP A 689 -41.20 -17.28 6.96
C ASP A 689 -41.72 -16.20 5.98
N ASP A 690 -42.30 -15.11 6.49
CA ASP A 690 -42.37 -13.73 5.90
C ASP A 690 -43.01 -12.75 6.95
N PRO A 691 -43.09 -11.42 6.75
CA PRO A 691 -42.16 -10.47 7.37
C PRO A 691 -42.86 -9.38 8.24
N ASP A 692 -42.09 -8.48 8.90
CA ASP A 692 -42.23 -7.00 8.70
C ASP A 692 -41.29 -6.12 9.58
N SER A 693 -40.88 -4.96 9.03
CA SER A 693 -40.67 -3.64 9.71
C SER A 693 -39.70 -3.48 10.92
N THR A 694 -39.10 -2.31 11.28
CA THR A 694 -38.74 -1.04 10.59
C THR A 694 -37.74 -0.23 11.45
N ALA A 695 -36.92 0.60 10.78
CA ALA A 695 -36.44 1.93 11.20
C ALA A 695 -35.32 2.16 12.27
N HIS A 696 -34.71 3.34 12.10
CA HIS A 696 -33.70 4.07 12.92
C HIS A 696 -32.27 3.46 12.96
N GLY A 697 -31.21 4.12 12.47
CA GLY A 697 -31.02 5.51 12.03
C GLY A 697 -30.42 6.36 13.15
N GLY A 698 -29.14 6.74 13.02
CA GLY A 698 -28.39 7.46 14.07
C GLY A 698 -27.01 7.91 13.60
N ASP A 699 -26.82 9.23 13.61
CA ASP A 699 -25.80 10.01 12.90
C ASP A 699 -24.32 9.76 13.22
N ALA A 700 -23.46 10.25 12.32
CA ALA A 700 -22.03 10.45 12.56
C ALA A 700 -21.62 11.88 12.14
N GLN A 701 -21.58 12.81 13.11
CA GLN A 701 -21.06 14.15 12.91
C GLN A 701 -19.52 14.21 12.85
N THR A 702 -19.01 15.26 12.21
CA THR A 702 -17.60 15.43 11.81
C THR A 702 -16.95 16.59 12.56
N ILE A 703 -15.93 16.32 13.39
CA ILE A 703 -14.91 17.29 13.87
C ILE A 703 -13.65 16.45 14.18
N GLY A 704 -12.40 16.83 13.89
CA GLY A 704 -11.82 18.01 13.24
C GLY A 704 -10.28 17.93 13.34
N HIS A 705 -9.53 18.73 12.59
CA HIS A 705 -8.06 18.69 12.61
C HIS A 705 -7.47 19.06 13.98
N ALA A 706 -6.45 18.30 14.40
CA ALA A 706 -5.43 18.74 15.37
C ALA A 706 -4.10 18.05 15.01
N ASP A 707 -3.16 18.88 14.59
CA ASP A 707 -1.70 18.77 14.53
C ASP A 707 -0.96 17.51 14.03
N ARG A 708 0.09 17.80 13.25
CA ARG A 708 1.11 16.89 12.77
C ARG A 708 2.12 16.62 13.89
N GLU A 709 2.50 15.36 14.06
CA GLU A 709 3.89 15.03 14.39
C GLU A 709 4.41 14.14 13.25
N ASP A 710 5.50 14.58 12.62
CA ASP A 710 6.15 13.84 11.56
C ASP A 710 6.95 12.68 12.18
N LEU A 711 6.50 11.45 11.95
CA LEU A 711 7.32 10.25 12.08
C LEU A 711 7.42 9.62 10.69
N ALA A 712 8.49 9.94 9.98
CA ALA A 712 8.87 9.21 8.78
C ALA A 712 9.21 7.77 9.19
N GLU A 713 8.53 6.78 8.58
CA GLU A 713 8.87 5.37 8.75
C GLU A 713 10.35 5.15 8.35
N SER A 714 11.17 4.59 9.25
CA SER A 714 12.55 4.24 8.89
C SER A 714 12.54 3.22 7.75
N PRO A 715 13.45 3.32 6.75
CA PRO A 715 13.58 2.30 5.70
C PRO A 715 13.82 0.88 6.23
N GLU A 716 14.24 0.72 7.49
CA GLU A 716 14.49 -0.57 8.15
C GLU A 716 13.20 -1.40 8.34
N ASP A 717 12.04 -0.78 8.56
CA ASP A 717 10.74 -1.45 8.81
C ASP A 717 10.26 -2.31 7.61
N ARG A 718 10.89 -2.19 6.44
CA ARG A 718 10.59 -3.01 5.25
C ARG A 718 11.51 -4.23 5.09
N SER A 719 12.44 -4.47 6.02
CA SER A 719 13.57 -5.41 5.87
C SER A 719 13.42 -6.72 6.64
N ALA A 720 12.22 -7.04 7.15
CA ALA A 720 11.96 -8.16 8.07
C ALA A 720 12.02 -9.58 7.44
N HIS A 721 12.95 -9.83 6.51
CA HIS A 721 13.19 -11.12 5.87
C HIS A 721 14.67 -11.43 5.51
N ALA A 722 15.65 -10.68 6.01
CA ALA A 722 17.06 -11.03 5.87
C ALA A 722 17.43 -12.32 6.65
N LEU A 723 17.63 -13.43 5.91
CA LEU A 723 18.19 -14.75 6.31
C LEU A 723 17.50 -15.53 7.46
N PRO A 724 17.19 -16.84 7.30
CA PRO A 724 16.39 -17.61 8.25
C PRO A 724 17.23 -18.27 9.38
N PHE A 725 18.18 -17.57 10.01
CA PHE A 725 19.10 -18.18 10.99
C PHE A 725 19.46 -17.37 12.24
N THR A 726 18.98 -16.13 12.40
CA THR A 726 19.00 -15.42 13.69
C THR A 726 17.92 -15.99 14.59
N THR A 727 18.25 -17.06 15.29
CA THR A 727 17.43 -17.60 16.39
C THR A 727 17.34 -16.58 17.51
N LEU A 728 16.37 -16.70 18.42
CA LEU A 728 16.25 -15.77 19.56
C LEU A 728 17.54 -15.67 20.42
N GLY A 729 18.39 -16.70 20.43
CA GLY A 729 19.70 -16.72 21.09
C GLY A 729 20.87 -16.15 20.28
N ARG A 730 20.66 -15.84 19.00
CA ARG A 730 21.62 -15.23 18.05
C ARG A 730 21.18 -13.86 17.55
N ALA A 731 20.24 -13.24 18.26
CA ALA A 731 19.70 -11.94 17.92
C ALA A 731 20.31 -10.92 18.87
N ASP A 732 21.44 -10.36 18.43
CA ASP A 732 22.35 -9.60 19.29
C ASP A 732 21.72 -8.28 19.77
N ASP A 733 20.89 -7.66 18.93
CA ASP A 733 20.13 -6.45 19.25
C ASP A 733 18.60 -6.67 19.31
N ASP A 734 17.89 -5.64 19.77
CA ASP A 734 16.44 -5.64 19.93
C ASP A 734 15.67 -5.67 18.60
N ASP A 735 16.22 -5.12 17.51
CA ASP A 735 15.54 -5.04 16.21
C ASP A 735 15.63 -6.37 15.45
N GLN A 736 16.76 -7.10 15.62
CA GLN A 736 16.89 -8.50 15.25
C GLN A 736 15.91 -9.38 16.04
N ARG A 737 15.78 -9.18 17.36
CA ARG A 737 14.79 -9.91 18.19
C ARG A 737 13.36 -9.59 17.76
N GLY A 738 13.02 -8.32 17.52
CA GLY A 738 11.72 -7.88 17.02
C GLY A 738 11.38 -8.47 15.65
N SER A 739 12.38 -8.52 14.75
CA SER A 739 12.28 -9.16 13.44
C SER A 739 12.07 -10.66 13.55
N ARG A 740 12.82 -11.38 14.41
CA ARG A 740 12.64 -12.82 14.62
C ARG A 740 11.28 -13.15 15.23
N LEU A 741 10.80 -12.38 16.20
CA LEU A 741 9.47 -12.54 16.79
C LEU A 741 8.34 -12.26 15.77
N THR A 742 8.52 -11.26 14.91
CA THR A 742 7.60 -10.98 13.79
C THR A 742 7.58 -12.13 12.79
N ALA A 743 8.73 -12.70 12.44
CA ALA A 743 8.84 -13.87 11.57
C ALA A 743 8.20 -15.12 12.21
N LEU A 744 8.49 -15.40 13.48
CA LEU A 744 7.89 -16.51 14.24
C LEU A 744 6.36 -16.44 14.25
N LEU A 745 5.78 -15.26 14.49
CA LEU A 745 4.32 -15.10 14.46
C LEU A 745 3.74 -15.25 13.04
N ARG A 746 4.48 -14.78 12.01
CA ARG A 746 4.11 -14.93 10.58
C ARG A 746 4.12 -16.39 10.16
N GLU A 747 5.15 -17.16 10.52
CA GLU A 747 5.27 -18.60 10.25
C GLU A 747 4.27 -19.45 11.06
N ALA A 748 4.01 -19.08 12.32
CA ALA A 748 3.10 -19.80 13.19
C ALA A 748 1.64 -19.68 12.73
N THR A 749 1.24 -18.51 12.21
CA THR A 749 -0.12 -18.23 11.74
C THR A 749 -0.32 -18.47 10.23
N GLY A 750 0.73 -18.29 9.42
CA GLY A 750 0.61 -18.29 7.95
C GLY A 750 -0.01 -17.00 7.39
N ILE A 751 -0.05 -15.92 8.18
CA ILE A 751 -0.63 -14.63 7.78
C ILE A 751 0.49 -13.65 7.47
N GLY A 752 0.62 -13.21 6.21
CA GLY A 752 1.72 -12.31 5.81
C GLY A 752 1.73 -10.95 6.51
N ALA A 753 0.54 -10.43 6.86
CA ALA A 753 0.32 -9.08 7.40
C ALA A 753 0.70 -8.87 8.89
N VAL A 754 1.67 -9.62 9.42
CA VAL A 754 2.26 -9.35 10.75
C VAL A 754 3.14 -8.10 10.66
N ARG A 755 2.92 -7.16 11.59
CA ARG A 755 3.66 -5.89 11.75
C ARG A 755 4.51 -5.92 13.04
N PRO A 756 5.62 -5.18 13.12
CA PRO A 756 6.35 -5.01 14.37
C PRO A 756 5.51 -4.25 15.41
N VAL A 757 5.80 -4.48 16.69
CA VAL A 757 5.30 -3.68 17.81
C VAL A 757 6.15 -2.42 17.93
N ALA A 758 5.54 -1.29 18.29
CA ALA A 758 6.27 -0.04 18.49
C ALA A 758 7.17 -0.11 19.74
N ARG A 759 8.38 0.45 19.64
CA ARG A 759 9.32 0.60 20.76
C ARG A 759 8.62 1.32 21.95
N PRO A 760 8.92 0.95 23.21
CA PRO A 760 10.04 0.10 23.65
C PRO A 760 9.75 -1.41 23.65
N GLU A 761 8.55 -1.86 23.29
CA GLU A 761 8.25 -3.30 23.26
C GLU A 761 8.86 -3.97 22.03
N ILE A 762 9.40 -5.19 22.20
CA ILE A 762 10.08 -5.96 21.15
C ILE A 762 9.15 -7.11 20.73
N GLY A 763 8.66 -7.12 19.49
CA GLY A 763 7.74 -8.18 19.04
C GLY A 763 7.04 -7.89 17.72
N GLY A 764 6.05 -8.72 17.39
CA GLY A 764 5.15 -8.54 16.23
C GLY A 764 3.68 -8.83 16.55
N TRP A 765 2.76 -8.27 15.78
CA TRP A 765 1.31 -8.39 15.96
C TRP A 765 0.53 -8.48 14.64
N VAL A 766 -0.69 -9.03 14.70
CA VAL A 766 -1.58 -9.24 13.54
C VAL A 766 -3.07 -9.11 13.91
N MET A 767 -3.88 -8.53 13.02
CA MET A 767 -5.33 -8.37 13.19
C MET A 767 -6.10 -9.59 12.67
N LEU A 768 -6.51 -10.49 13.57
CA LEU A 768 -7.22 -11.72 13.22
C LEU A 768 -8.63 -11.46 12.67
N ASP A 769 -9.33 -10.43 13.17
CA ASP A 769 -10.69 -10.10 12.74
C ASP A 769 -10.72 -9.62 11.27
N ALA A 770 -9.71 -8.84 10.87
CA ALA A 770 -9.52 -8.37 9.51
C ALA A 770 -8.97 -9.44 8.54
N THR A 771 -8.12 -10.37 9.01
CA THR A 771 -7.44 -11.33 8.11
C THR A 771 -8.18 -12.65 7.95
N ILE A 772 -8.81 -13.18 9.00
CA ILE A 772 -9.49 -14.48 9.00
C ILE A 772 -10.93 -14.43 9.55
N GLY A 773 -11.43 -13.25 9.93
CA GLY A 773 -12.84 -13.05 10.24
C GLY A 773 -13.29 -13.54 11.62
N THR A 774 -12.37 -13.66 12.58
CA THR A 774 -12.68 -13.97 14.00
C THR A 774 -13.76 -13.03 14.55
N LYS A 775 -14.66 -13.56 15.39
CA LYS A 775 -15.84 -12.80 15.87
C LYS A 775 -15.68 -12.24 17.27
N SER A 776 -14.96 -12.91 18.16
CA SER A 776 -14.72 -12.49 19.56
C SER A 776 -13.31 -11.98 19.82
N THR A 777 -12.34 -12.41 19.00
CA THR A 777 -10.92 -12.05 19.11
C THR A 777 -10.56 -11.00 18.07
N GLN A 778 -9.86 -9.93 18.46
CA GLN A 778 -9.42 -8.90 17.50
C GLN A 778 -8.05 -9.16 16.89
N ARG A 779 -7.01 -9.28 17.74
CA ARG A 779 -5.60 -9.28 17.34
C ARG A 779 -4.76 -10.19 18.22
N LEU A 780 -3.64 -10.63 17.68
CA LEU A 780 -2.66 -11.49 18.32
C LEU A 780 -1.30 -10.78 18.32
N CYS A 781 -0.56 -10.83 19.43
CA CYS A 781 0.77 -10.23 19.57
C CYS A 781 1.74 -11.25 20.17
N LEU A 782 2.98 -11.31 19.69
CA LEU A 782 4.07 -12.11 20.23
C LEU A 782 5.24 -11.18 20.53
N GLN A 783 5.58 -11.02 21.81
CA GLN A 783 6.52 -9.99 22.28
C GLN A 783 7.39 -10.47 23.45
N GLN A 784 8.64 -10.01 23.50
CA GLN A 784 9.51 -10.12 24.66
C GLN A 784 9.08 -9.11 25.74
N HIS A 785 9.09 -9.51 27.00
CA HIS A 785 8.82 -8.64 28.13
C HIS A 785 9.58 -9.14 29.38
N GLY A 786 10.72 -8.49 29.66
CA GLY A 786 11.70 -9.01 30.61
C GLY A 786 12.20 -10.40 30.19
N ASP A 787 12.40 -11.29 31.17
CA ASP A 787 12.89 -12.66 30.96
C ASP A 787 11.81 -13.63 30.43
N ASN A 788 10.83 -13.11 29.67
CA ASN A 788 9.71 -13.89 29.14
C ASN A 788 9.39 -13.53 27.69
N LEU A 789 9.05 -14.56 26.92
CA LEU A 789 8.32 -14.43 25.66
C LEU A 789 6.82 -14.59 25.93
N ILE A 790 6.00 -13.63 25.48
CA ILE A 790 4.57 -13.59 25.76
C ILE A 790 3.77 -13.54 24.46
N LEU A 791 2.84 -14.48 24.29
CA LEU A 791 1.77 -14.42 23.30
C LEU A 791 0.53 -13.79 23.96
N ARG A 792 0.11 -12.62 23.49
CA ARG A 792 -1.04 -11.86 24.01
C ARG A 792 -2.18 -11.78 22.99
N THR A 793 -3.41 -11.77 23.47
CA THR A 793 -4.59 -11.48 22.65
C THR A 793 -5.68 -10.79 23.46
N TRP A 794 -6.51 -10.00 22.78
CA TRP A 794 -7.60 -9.23 23.37
C TRP A 794 -8.92 -9.64 22.75
N LEU A 795 -9.82 -10.08 23.62
CA LEU A 795 -11.19 -10.45 23.27
C LEU A 795 -12.13 -9.31 23.69
N ALA A 796 -13.29 -9.22 23.04
CA ALA A 796 -14.36 -8.31 23.40
C ALA A 796 -13.97 -6.80 23.46
N GLU A 797 -13.00 -6.35 22.65
CA GLU A 797 -12.66 -4.91 22.55
C GLU A 797 -13.78 -4.07 21.92
N LEU A 798 -14.55 -4.65 20.99
CA LEU A 798 -15.68 -4.00 20.33
C LEU A 798 -17.01 -4.64 20.74
N LYS A 799 -18.11 -3.87 20.69
CA LYS A 799 -19.44 -4.37 21.06
C LYS A 799 -19.84 -5.68 20.33
N PRO A 800 -19.65 -5.83 18.99
CA PRO A 800 -19.92 -7.10 18.30
C PRO A 800 -19.03 -8.26 18.78
N GLN A 801 -17.81 -7.97 19.25
CA GLN A 801 -16.91 -8.99 19.80
C GLN A 801 -17.32 -9.40 21.22
N ALA A 802 -17.84 -8.47 22.01
CA ALA A 802 -18.43 -8.76 23.31
C ALA A 802 -19.75 -9.55 23.17
N GLU A 803 -20.59 -9.21 22.19
CA GLU A 803 -21.75 -10.01 21.78
C GLU A 803 -21.34 -11.44 21.42
N ALA A 804 -20.35 -11.61 20.53
CA ALA A 804 -19.82 -12.92 20.17
C ALA A 804 -19.28 -13.71 21.38
N LEU A 805 -18.47 -13.09 22.25
CA LEU A 805 -17.86 -13.80 23.38
C LEU A 805 -18.90 -14.19 24.45
N TYR A 806 -19.64 -13.20 24.96
CA TYR A 806 -20.45 -13.34 26.17
C TYR A 806 -21.87 -13.85 25.93
N ARG A 807 -22.38 -13.87 24.68
CA ARG A 807 -23.73 -14.37 24.37
C ARG A 807 -23.80 -15.69 23.59
N THR A 808 -22.69 -16.21 23.04
CA THR A 808 -22.71 -17.42 22.17
C THR A 808 -22.08 -18.68 22.80
N GLY A 809 -21.98 -18.72 24.14
CA GLY A 809 -21.38 -19.82 24.90
C GLY A 809 -19.85 -19.91 24.80
N ARG A 810 -19.19 -19.01 24.05
CA ARG A 810 -17.72 -18.97 23.92
C ARG A 810 -17.02 -18.65 25.23
N ALA A 811 -17.61 -17.77 26.04
CA ALA A 811 -17.14 -17.45 27.39
C ALA A 811 -17.06 -18.69 28.31
N GLU A 812 -18.02 -19.62 28.23
CA GLU A 812 -18.03 -20.85 29.02
C GLU A 812 -16.89 -21.79 28.59
N ARG A 813 -16.73 -21.99 27.28
CA ARG A 813 -15.61 -22.77 26.71
C ARG A 813 -14.25 -22.15 27.06
N LEU A 814 -14.16 -20.82 27.10
CA LEU A 814 -12.95 -20.12 27.53
C LEU A 814 -12.65 -20.36 29.01
N VAL A 815 -13.65 -20.31 29.89
CA VAL A 815 -13.48 -20.64 31.32
C VAL A 815 -13.04 -22.09 31.51
N GLN A 816 -13.63 -23.03 30.76
CA GLN A 816 -13.19 -24.43 30.74
C GLN A 816 -11.73 -24.55 30.29
N PHE A 817 -11.39 -23.99 29.12
CA PHE A 817 -10.04 -23.97 28.56
C PHE A 817 -8.99 -23.43 29.55
N LEU A 818 -9.29 -22.28 30.16
CA LEU A 818 -8.43 -21.68 31.19
C LEU A 818 -8.30 -22.60 32.42
N SER A 819 -9.36 -23.30 32.82
CA SER A 819 -9.30 -24.26 33.94
C SER A 819 -8.45 -25.50 33.63
N GLU A 820 -8.45 -25.97 32.39
CA GLU A 820 -7.64 -27.11 31.91
C GLU A 820 -6.18 -26.73 31.59
N ARG A 821 -5.87 -25.43 31.52
CA ARG A 821 -4.55 -24.90 31.11
C ARG A 821 -3.96 -23.86 32.07
N ARG A 822 -4.40 -23.81 33.33
CA ARG A 822 -4.00 -22.82 34.36
C ARG A 822 -2.48 -22.63 34.57
N ALA A 823 -1.66 -23.62 34.20
CA ALA A 823 -0.21 -23.55 34.32
C ALA A 823 0.48 -22.75 33.19
N VAL A 824 -0.20 -22.50 32.07
CA VAL A 824 0.38 -21.89 30.86
C VAL A 824 -0.43 -20.73 30.28
N TRP A 825 -1.75 -20.70 30.50
CA TRP A 825 -2.63 -19.63 30.05
C TRP A 825 -3.18 -18.83 31.23
N PHE A 826 -2.99 -17.52 31.16
CA PHE A 826 -3.49 -16.56 32.14
C PHE A 826 -4.52 -15.65 31.48
N ALA A 827 -5.52 -15.24 32.25
CA ALA A 827 -6.55 -14.29 31.82
C ALA A 827 -6.61 -13.14 32.82
N ARG A 828 -6.69 -11.90 32.32
CA ARG A 828 -6.91 -10.72 33.14
C ARG A 828 -8.03 -9.85 32.57
N PRO A 829 -8.88 -9.25 33.42
CA PRO A 829 -9.74 -8.14 33.01
C PRO A 829 -8.90 -7.05 32.32
N ASN A 830 -9.42 -6.53 31.21
CA ASN A 830 -8.80 -5.43 30.47
C ASN A 830 -9.86 -4.39 30.06
N LEU A 831 -10.82 -4.17 30.97
CA LEU A 831 -11.90 -3.21 30.83
C LEU A 831 -11.33 -1.82 30.56
N HIS A 832 -11.93 -1.10 29.62
CA HIS A 832 -11.54 0.27 29.34
C HIS A 832 -12.66 1.16 28.83
N LEU A 833 -12.47 2.46 29.05
CA LEU A 833 -13.28 3.53 28.51
C LEU A 833 -12.54 4.19 27.34
N ALA A 834 -13.24 4.39 26.22
CA ALA A 834 -12.67 4.94 24.99
C ALA A 834 -13.73 5.66 24.15
N PHE A 835 -13.36 6.67 23.36
CA PHE A 835 -14.24 7.18 22.30
C PHE A 835 -14.05 6.39 20.98
N ARG A 836 -14.91 6.62 19.99
CA ARG A 836 -14.79 6.00 18.65
C ARG A 836 -13.41 6.33 18.05
N SER A 837 -12.71 5.30 17.56
CA SER A 837 -11.34 5.38 17.00
C SER A 837 -10.22 5.85 17.96
N ALA A 838 -10.41 5.79 19.28
CA ALA A 838 -9.33 6.13 20.22
C ALA A 838 -8.13 5.15 20.15
N ALA A 839 -6.94 5.70 19.88
CA ALA A 839 -5.65 5.01 20.05
C ALA A 839 -5.45 4.57 21.52
N ALA A 840 -4.64 3.54 21.76
CA ALA A 840 -4.52 2.90 23.08
C ALA A 840 -4.17 3.89 24.22
N ALA A 841 -3.20 4.79 23.98
CA ALA A 841 -2.78 5.83 24.94
C ALA A 841 -3.88 6.88 25.29
N LEU A 842 -4.95 6.97 24.50
CA LEU A 842 -6.08 7.88 24.73
C LEU A 842 -7.26 7.20 25.46
N ARG A 843 -7.13 5.93 25.82
CA ARG A 843 -8.11 5.15 26.58
C ARG A 843 -7.84 5.32 28.08
N LEU A 844 -8.85 5.02 28.89
CA LEU A 844 -8.71 4.85 30.34
C LEU A 844 -8.90 3.36 30.67
N TYR A 845 -7.92 2.77 31.36
CA TYR A 845 -7.94 1.38 31.83
C TYR A 845 -8.04 1.39 33.36
N PRO A 846 -9.25 1.29 33.95
CA PRO A 846 -9.39 1.32 35.41
C PRO A 846 -8.84 0.04 36.07
N HIS A 847 -8.44 0.14 37.33
CA HIS A 847 -7.99 -0.97 38.15
C HIS A 847 -9.19 -1.86 38.55
N CYS A 848 -9.52 -2.81 37.67
CA CYS A 848 -10.51 -3.84 37.94
C CYS A 848 -10.00 -4.80 39.03
N ARG A 849 -10.82 -5.03 40.06
CA ARG A 849 -10.47 -5.85 41.23
C ARG A 849 -11.14 -7.23 41.25
N LEU A 850 -11.70 -7.65 40.11
CA LEU A 850 -12.39 -8.93 39.94
C LEU A 850 -11.44 -9.99 39.38
N GLU A 851 -11.57 -11.21 39.88
CA GLU A 851 -10.96 -12.39 39.26
C GLU A 851 -11.53 -12.64 37.86
N ALA A 852 -10.72 -13.17 36.95
CA ALA A 852 -11.10 -13.31 35.54
C ALA A 852 -12.37 -14.16 35.33
N SER A 853 -12.57 -15.21 36.13
CA SER A 853 -13.80 -16.03 36.06
C SER A 853 -15.05 -15.27 36.52
N GLU A 854 -14.95 -14.47 37.57
CA GLU A 854 -16.07 -13.64 38.05
C GLU A 854 -16.37 -12.50 37.06
N TYR A 855 -15.34 -11.85 36.54
CA TYR A 855 -15.44 -10.84 35.50
C TYR A 855 -16.20 -11.39 34.27
N ILE A 856 -15.80 -12.56 33.76
CA ILE A 856 -16.49 -13.22 32.64
C ILE A 856 -17.95 -13.52 33.00
N GLN A 857 -18.22 -14.09 34.18
CA GLN A 857 -19.58 -14.45 34.61
C GLN A 857 -20.50 -13.22 34.65
N ARG A 858 -20.03 -12.09 35.19
CA ARG A 858 -20.82 -10.85 35.27
C ARG A 858 -21.14 -10.28 33.88
N TRP A 859 -20.18 -10.31 32.93
CA TRP A 859 -20.42 -9.88 31.55
C TRP A 859 -21.27 -10.84 30.71
N CYS A 860 -21.35 -12.12 31.05
CA CYS A 860 -22.38 -13.03 30.49
C CYS A 860 -23.79 -12.70 31.01
N GLY A 861 -23.89 -12.20 32.25
CA GLY A 861 -25.14 -11.84 32.93
C GLY A 861 -25.62 -10.42 32.65
N ASP A 862 -26.15 -9.78 33.70
CA ASP A 862 -26.88 -8.51 33.61
C ASP A 862 -26.01 -7.30 33.20
N ASP A 863 -24.71 -7.34 33.46
CA ASP A 863 -23.81 -6.21 33.19
C ASP A 863 -23.64 -5.97 31.69
N PHE A 864 -23.88 -6.99 30.87
CA PHE A 864 -23.88 -6.92 29.41
C PHE A 864 -24.67 -5.73 28.85
N ALA A 865 -25.79 -5.37 29.47
CA ALA A 865 -26.64 -4.26 29.03
C ALA A 865 -25.94 -2.90 29.06
N ARG A 866 -24.83 -2.76 29.81
CA ARG A 866 -24.01 -1.54 29.87
C ARG A 866 -22.94 -1.46 28.77
N ILE A 867 -22.79 -2.46 27.90
CA ILE A 867 -21.78 -2.44 26.83
C ILE A 867 -22.22 -1.53 25.68
N GLY A 868 -21.39 -0.54 25.33
CA GLY A 868 -21.66 0.40 24.24
C GLY A 868 -21.30 1.83 24.60
N ALA A 869 -21.85 2.77 23.82
CA ALA A 869 -21.71 4.20 24.07
C ALA A 869 -22.62 4.67 25.20
N HIS A 870 -22.13 5.59 26.03
CA HIS A 870 -22.86 6.32 27.06
C HIS A 870 -22.59 7.82 26.84
N PRO A 871 -23.59 8.70 27.04
CA PRO A 871 -23.37 10.15 26.99
C PRO A 871 -22.28 10.60 27.96
N ARG A 872 -21.48 11.58 27.58
CA ARG A 872 -20.42 12.15 28.43
C ARG A 872 -20.95 12.61 29.80
N GLU A 873 -22.15 13.14 29.84
CA GLU A 873 -22.79 13.68 31.05
C GLU A 873 -23.16 12.57 32.05
N GLU A 874 -23.41 11.37 31.56
CA GLU A 874 -23.65 10.17 32.38
C GLU A 874 -22.37 9.58 32.97
N LEU A 875 -21.19 9.93 32.46
CA LEU A 875 -19.93 9.35 32.89
C LEU A 875 -19.67 9.55 34.39
N ARG A 876 -19.77 10.79 34.91
CA ARG A 876 -19.61 11.04 36.36
C ARG A 876 -20.85 10.70 37.18
N SER A 877 -22.04 10.88 36.62
CA SER A 877 -23.30 10.84 37.37
C SER A 877 -23.88 9.42 37.50
N SER A 878 -23.56 8.51 36.58
CA SER A 878 -24.20 7.19 36.45
C SER A 878 -23.16 6.07 36.21
N LEU A 879 -22.36 6.18 35.15
CA LEU A 879 -21.47 5.09 34.72
C LEU A 879 -20.28 4.86 35.66
N TRP A 880 -19.60 5.92 36.09
CA TRP A 880 -18.44 5.79 36.99
C TRP A 880 -18.82 5.26 38.39
N PRO A 881 -19.86 5.80 39.07
CA PRO A 881 -20.35 5.19 40.31
C PRO A 881 -20.73 3.71 40.14
N TRP A 882 -21.32 3.33 39.00
CA TRP A 882 -21.64 1.94 38.71
C TRP A 882 -20.38 1.07 38.55
N LEU A 883 -19.36 1.52 37.81
CA LEU A 883 -18.08 0.81 37.66
C LEU A 883 -17.38 0.61 39.01
N ARG A 884 -17.35 1.65 39.85
CA ARG A 884 -16.75 1.63 41.19
C ARG A 884 -17.51 0.66 42.12
N ASN A 885 -18.84 0.72 42.15
CA ASN A 885 -19.69 -0.18 42.93
C ASN A 885 -19.60 -1.64 42.48
N ARG A 886 -19.43 -1.89 41.17
CA ARG A 886 -19.21 -3.23 40.62
C ARG A 886 -17.73 -3.67 40.63
N GLN A 887 -16.82 -2.90 41.25
CA GLN A 887 -15.40 -3.23 41.38
C GLN A 887 -14.63 -3.34 40.04
N TYR A 888 -15.20 -2.78 38.97
CA TYR A 888 -14.51 -2.61 37.69
C TYR A 888 -13.52 -1.44 37.70
N ALA A 889 -13.58 -0.56 38.72
CA ALA A 889 -12.66 0.55 38.96
C ALA A 889 -12.43 0.74 40.47
N GLY A 890 -11.22 1.15 40.86
CA GLY A 890 -10.81 1.46 42.23
C GLY A 890 -10.81 2.97 42.56
N PRO A 891 -10.68 3.36 43.84
CA PRO A 891 -10.50 4.78 44.21
C PRO A 891 -9.29 5.46 43.58
N GLU A 892 -8.22 4.70 43.37
CA GLU A 892 -7.01 5.09 42.64
C GLU A 892 -7.26 5.57 41.19
N ASP A 893 -8.41 5.21 40.60
CA ASP A 893 -8.74 5.62 39.23
C ASP A 893 -9.44 6.99 39.14
N ASP A 894 -9.90 7.54 40.28
CA ASP A 894 -10.73 8.76 40.30
C ASP A 894 -9.96 9.98 39.72
N GLU A 895 -8.63 10.07 39.92
CA GLU A 895 -7.78 11.11 39.31
C GLU A 895 -7.58 10.90 37.79
N GLN A 896 -7.47 9.65 37.34
CA GLN A 896 -7.28 9.32 35.93
C GLN A 896 -8.55 9.57 35.10
N LEU A 897 -9.73 9.44 35.72
CA LEU A 897 -11.02 9.79 35.13
C LEU A 897 -11.05 11.26 34.71
N ASP A 898 -10.54 12.18 35.54
CA ASP A 898 -10.55 13.62 35.27
C ASP A 898 -9.74 13.95 34.00
N ALA A 899 -8.53 13.40 33.92
CA ALA A 899 -7.68 13.49 32.73
C ALA A 899 -8.32 12.83 31.49
N PHE A 900 -9.08 11.75 31.66
CA PHE A 900 -9.83 11.12 30.56
C PHE A 900 -11.04 11.96 30.10
N ILE A 901 -11.82 12.55 31.01
CA ILE A 901 -12.97 13.41 30.70
C ILE A 901 -12.54 14.66 29.92
N ASN A 902 -11.37 15.22 30.24
CA ASN A 902 -10.80 16.34 29.51
C ASN A 902 -10.41 15.92 28.08
N ARG A 903 -9.73 14.77 27.91
CA ARG A 903 -9.40 14.20 26.59
C ARG A 903 -10.65 13.82 25.78
N LEU A 904 -11.74 13.42 26.44
CA LEU A 904 -13.00 13.00 25.80
C LEU A 904 -13.67 14.15 25.04
N GLY A 905 -13.54 15.40 25.51
CA GLY A 905 -14.10 16.58 24.84
C GLY A 905 -15.64 16.61 24.93
N ARG A 906 -16.33 16.62 23.78
CA ARG A 906 -17.81 16.52 23.68
C ARG A 906 -18.31 15.14 23.23
N ARG A 907 -17.45 14.12 23.21
CA ARG A 907 -17.73 12.80 22.63
C ARG A 907 -18.35 11.84 23.66
N ASP A 908 -19.13 10.88 23.19
CA ASP A 908 -19.61 9.77 24.01
C ASP A 908 -18.48 8.84 24.44
N VAL A 909 -18.64 8.25 25.62
CA VAL A 909 -17.71 7.26 26.17
C VAL A 909 -18.23 5.86 25.86
N HIS A 910 -17.41 5.03 25.22
CA HIS A 910 -17.71 3.61 25.01
C HIS A 910 -17.12 2.78 26.14
N LEU A 911 -17.98 2.05 26.86
CA LEU A 911 -17.58 1.01 27.79
C LEU A 911 -17.25 -0.27 27.02
N ARG A 912 -16.02 -0.77 27.19
CA ARG A 912 -15.50 -1.96 26.49
C ARG A 912 -15.06 -3.01 27.50
N PRO A 913 -15.77 -4.14 27.63
CA PRO A 913 -15.51 -5.17 28.63
C PRO A 913 -14.39 -6.12 28.18
N SER A 914 -13.28 -5.60 27.65
CA SER A 914 -12.26 -6.46 27.07
C SER A 914 -11.62 -7.39 28.09
N LEU A 915 -11.22 -8.57 27.63
CA LEU A 915 -10.47 -9.57 28.39
C LEU A 915 -9.16 -9.81 27.66
N GLU A 916 -8.04 -9.74 28.39
CA GLU A 916 -6.72 -10.10 27.84
C GLU A 916 -6.37 -11.53 28.25
N LEU A 917 -5.89 -12.30 27.28
CA LEU A 917 -5.33 -13.63 27.50
C LEU A 917 -3.84 -13.60 27.16
N THR A 918 -3.04 -14.23 28.00
CA THR A 918 -1.58 -14.33 27.81
C THR A 918 -1.11 -15.78 28.00
N ARG A 919 -0.22 -16.23 27.11
CA ARG A 919 0.61 -17.43 27.30
C ARG A 919 2.06 -16.98 27.41
N ILE A 920 2.78 -17.57 28.36
CA ILE A 920 4.12 -17.15 28.74
C ILE A 920 5.08 -18.32 28.57
N TRP A 921 6.23 -18.08 27.95
CA TRP A 921 7.38 -18.98 27.95
C TRP A 921 8.57 -18.24 28.59
N PRO A 922 9.31 -18.83 29.54
CA PRO A 922 10.58 -18.28 30.01
C PRO A 922 11.54 -18.05 28.84
N TRP A 923 12.28 -16.94 28.84
CA TRP A 923 13.08 -16.52 27.70
C TRP A 923 14.12 -17.57 27.27
N GLU A 924 14.90 -18.10 28.22
CA GLU A 924 15.88 -19.17 27.96
C GLU A 924 15.25 -20.40 27.28
N TYR A 925 14.03 -20.76 27.69
CA TYR A 925 13.30 -21.89 27.12
C TYR A 925 12.75 -21.58 25.73
N ALA A 926 12.31 -20.35 25.47
CA ALA A 926 11.93 -19.90 24.14
C ALA A 926 13.13 -19.87 23.17
N VAL A 927 14.32 -19.47 23.65
CA VAL A 927 15.58 -19.53 22.91
C VAL A 927 15.94 -20.98 22.53
N ASP A 928 15.98 -21.89 23.51
CA ASP A 928 16.27 -23.32 23.31
C ASP A 928 15.23 -24.01 22.37
N LEU A 929 13.96 -23.59 22.41
CA LEU A 929 12.96 -24.02 21.44
C LEU A 929 13.19 -23.44 20.04
N ASP A 930 13.62 -22.19 19.91
CA ASP A 930 13.84 -21.55 18.61
C ASP A 930 15.09 -22.08 17.91
N GLU A 931 16.17 -22.29 18.66
CA GLU A 931 17.42 -22.88 18.17
C GLU A 931 17.25 -24.30 17.62
N ARG A 932 16.31 -25.06 18.16
CA ARG A 932 15.95 -26.40 17.67
C ARG A 932 14.82 -26.38 16.62
N GLY A 933 14.39 -25.19 16.16
CA GLY A 933 13.32 -25.02 15.17
C GLY A 933 11.92 -25.40 15.65
N ALA A 934 11.72 -25.55 16.97
CA ALA A 934 10.46 -25.98 17.59
C ALA A 934 9.53 -24.81 17.95
N MET A 935 10.06 -23.60 18.18
CA MET A 935 9.27 -22.46 18.69
C MET A 935 8.09 -22.09 17.76
N THR A 936 8.28 -22.07 16.44
CA THR A 936 7.20 -21.83 15.46
C THR A 936 6.03 -22.81 15.66
N ARG A 937 6.32 -24.08 15.93
CA ARG A 937 5.31 -25.13 16.15
C ARG A 937 4.61 -24.94 17.50
N GLU A 938 5.33 -24.55 18.55
CA GLU A 938 4.74 -24.26 19.86
C GLU A 938 3.79 -23.06 19.82
N VAL A 939 4.19 -21.95 19.19
CA VAL A 939 3.30 -20.78 18.99
C VAL A 939 2.08 -21.17 18.15
N ARG A 940 2.26 -21.89 17.04
CA ARG A 940 1.17 -22.38 16.19
C ARG A 940 0.17 -23.24 16.97
N THR A 941 0.69 -24.13 17.83
CA THR A 941 -0.13 -25.04 18.64
C THR A 941 -0.93 -24.24 19.67
N ALA A 942 -0.31 -23.30 20.37
CA ALA A 942 -0.98 -22.42 21.32
C ALA A 942 -2.12 -21.59 20.68
N VAL A 943 -1.88 -21.05 19.46
CA VAL A 943 -2.90 -20.30 18.70
C VAL A 943 -4.05 -21.21 18.25
N ALA A 944 -3.73 -22.41 17.76
CA ALA A 944 -4.74 -23.40 17.36
C ALA A 944 -5.59 -23.88 18.55
N GLU A 945 -4.97 -24.18 19.69
CA GLU A 945 -5.65 -24.55 20.95
C GLU A 945 -6.68 -23.48 21.35
N LEU A 946 -6.25 -22.21 21.45
CA LEU A 946 -7.11 -21.13 21.91
C LEU A 946 -8.27 -20.83 20.96
N LEU A 947 -7.99 -20.71 19.66
CA LEU A 947 -9.03 -20.36 18.68
C LEU A 947 -10.03 -21.51 18.48
N SER A 948 -9.59 -22.77 18.60
CA SER A 948 -10.49 -23.93 18.63
C SER A 948 -11.42 -23.91 19.83
N ALA A 949 -10.90 -23.61 21.03
CA ALA A 949 -11.72 -23.50 22.25
C ALA A 949 -12.79 -22.39 22.13
N LEU A 950 -12.44 -21.25 21.50
CA LEU A 950 -13.38 -20.16 21.21
C LEU A 950 -14.31 -20.44 20.01
N SER A 951 -14.12 -21.55 19.31
CA SER A 951 -14.83 -21.88 18.06
C SER A 951 -14.73 -20.74 17.02
N GLU A 952 -13.51 -20.25 16.84
CA GLU A 952 -13.11 -19.24 15.87
C GLU A 952 -12.49 -19.90 14.63
N PRO A 953 -12.47 -19.22 13.45
CA PRO A 953 -11.69 -19.67 12.31
C PRO A 953 -10.19 -19.74 12.67
N LEU A 954 -9.51 -20.78 12.17
CA LEU A 954 -8.08 -20.98 12.39
C LEU A 954 -7.24 -20.24 11.32
N PRO A 955 -6.08 -19.69 11.69
CA PRO A 955 -5.10 -19.17 10.72
C PRO A 955 -4.65 -20.25 9.72
N PRO A 956 -4.24 -19.90 8.49
CA PRO A 956 -3.88 -20.87 7.44
C PRO A 956 -2.88 -21.95 7.89
N ALA A 957 -1.84 -21.58 8.64
CA ALA A 957 -0.84 -22.54 9.11
C ALA A 957 -1.31 -23.40 10.31
N CYS A 958 -2.44 -23.07 10.93
CA CYS A 958 -3.06 -23.81 12.03
C CYS A 958 -4.10 -24.85 11.55
N VAL A 959 -4.49 -24.85 10.26
CA VAL A 959 -5.45 -25.81 9.72
C VAL A 959 -4.76 -27.15 9.46
N VAL A 960 -5.19 -28.19 10.17
CA VAL A 960 -4.76 -29.58 9.88
C VAL A 960 -5.56 -30.10 8.68
N THR A 961 -4.94 -30.17 7.52
CA THR A 961 -5.53 -30.83 6.34
C THR A 961 -5.57 -32.33 6.53
N SER A 962 -6.76 -32.93 6.45
CA SER A 962 -7.00 -34.36 6.63
C SER A 962 -6.61 -35.21 5.40
N GLU A 963 -5.44 -34.93 4.83
CA GLU A 963 -4.84 -35.64 3.68
C GLU A 963 -3.38 -35.97 3.99
N ASN A 964 -3.16 -36.84 4.98
CA ASN A 964 -1.91 -37.56 5.23
C ASN A 964 -2.16 -38.62 6.32
N ASN A 965 -2.81 -39.73 5.94
CA ASN A 965 -3.00 -40.92 6.76
C ASN A 965 -3.01 -42.15 5.85
#